data_AF-A0A1E7YIU9-F1
#
_entry.id   AF-A0A1E7YIU9-F1
#
_cell.length_a   1.000
_cell.length_b   1.000
_cell.length_c   1.000
_cell.angle_alpha   90.00
_cell.angle_beta   90.00
_cell.angle_gamma   90.00
#
_symmetry.space_group_name_H-M   'P 1'
#
loop_
_entity.id
_entity.type
_entity.pdbx_description
1 polymer ?
#
loop_
_entity_poly.entity_id
_entity_poly.type
_entity_poly.pdbx_seq_one_letter_code
_entity_poly.pdbx_strand_id
1 'polypeptide(L)'
;MNNGFSEAAQEVVRAQAWERLDTSFAEVRAVFDDLFNAALRILSPADIDAYIEAARQIAKLGRGSEPLLLFLEAWPELAGLLGGHALAPVLETIQRMQKSPNGRAIAPFLQSLIPVARRLESTELVRDYLEVVLDLMVQTSGTIHGRQATIPSPVMAEFFVQAPLLLDQVSLTGLARWVDHGIRHYANNPDRQKDYFGLHSADSHAVLRRERHGTLLADVERQLGLYLLGLWEDVAPLVPYSSGFHQLRQPIPYYDSQGFHLPDAYDDARGVAAIDRYRLALAHMAGHRRWSQPSIADNWSPFHRLTVECFEDCRIDTLLLRRYPGLRPILLALHPQPDEDDCNDATTSCLRHRLVMLSRALLDPACSYRHPVIREFTVRFQALLRTGPSNSSEIAALALDFVTRTRLPSDQFARVHFADTIVDYRDDNRHFWRFIEPEGGETSTSDTFRPSSSPGEQRLPPRHYPEWDEHSRSYRPDWVSVYDYLHPTGDAALIDGLLQKHRLLSNRLRRLFDLLKPQERERIRRQEDGSELDLDMALRALIDYQMGMVPDPRISLSHHSNGRDLAVLLLLDLSQSLNETVAGTGQTVLQLSQEAVSMLAWAVDGLGDPFAIAGFHSNTRHDLRFLHIKGFSEAWDDTVKARLAGMQARWSTRMGAALRHATHFLEARKTSKKLLLILTDGMPSDVDVADPQHLIADARQAVRELEQEGIYPYCISLDPQADSYVAQIFGRRFSVVDRIEHLPEKLSEIFIGLTR
;
A
#
# COMPACT_ATOMS: atom_id res chain seq x y z
N MET A 1 3.12 -19.64 -11.99
CA MET A 1 1.66 -19.71 -11.85
C MET A 1 1.07 -19.17 -13.14
N ASN A 2 0.13 -19.89 -13.76
CA ASN A 2 -0.41 -19.53 -15.08
C ASN A 2 -1.37 -18.34 -14.92
N ASN A 3 -1.17 -17.26 -15.66
CA ASN A 3 -1.86 -15.96 -15.51
C ASN A 3 -3.36 -15.96 -15.89
N GLY A 4 -4.11 -17.03 -15.63
CA GLY A 4 -5.58 -17.08 -15.70
C GLY A 4 -6.24 -16.86 -17.07
N PHE A 5 -5.48 -16.46 -18.10
CA PHE A 5 -6.00 -16.27 -19.45
C PHE A 5 -6.24 -17.61 -20.14
N SER A 6 -7.39 -17.74 -20.81
CA SER A 6 -7.58 -18.80 -21.79
C SER A 6 -6.58 -18.62 -22.94
N GLU A 7 -6.21 -19.71 -23.60
CA GLU A 7 -5.27 -19.69 -24.74
C GLU A 7 -5.71 -18.70 -25.84
N ALA A 8 -7.02 -18.62 -26.08
CA ALA A 8 -7.63 -17.65 -26.99
C ALA A 8 -7.46 -16.17 -26.54
N ALA A 9 -7.49 -15.88 -25.25
CA ALA A 9 -7.28 -14.53 -24.74
C ALA A 9 -5.80 -14.11 -24.83
N GLN A 10 -4.86 -15.04 -24.61
CA GLN A 10 -3.43 -14.79 -24.78
C GLN A 10 -3.08 -14.47 -26.25
N GLU A 11 -3.74 -15.16 -27.19
CA GLU A 11 -3.55 -14.92 -28.62
C GLU A 11 -4.01 -13.52 -29.05
N VAL A 12 -5.15 -13.04 -28.54
CA VAL A 12 -5.63 -11.67 -28.78
C VAL A 12 -4.68 -10.62 -28.22
N VAL A 13 -4.23 -10.79 -26.97
CA VAL A 13 -3.29 -9.85 -26.32
C VAL A 13 -1.95 -9.80 -27.07
N ARG A 14 -1.45 -10.96 -27.50
CA ARG A 14 -0.21 -11.04 -28.30
C ARG A 14 -0.34 -10.35 -29.65
N ALA A 15 -1.46 -10.53 -30.35
CA ALA A 15 -1.72 -9.85 -31.63
C ALA A 15 -1.74 -8.32 -31.45
N GLN A 16 -2.42 -7.83 -30.43
CA GLN A 16 -2.46 -6.40 -30.09
C GLN A 16 -1.08 -5.85 -29.70
N ALA A 17 -0.29 -6.62 -28.94
CA ALA A 17 1.06 -6.25 -28.56
C ALA A 17 1.99 -6.13 -29.79
N TRP A 18 1.88 -7.05 -30.74
CA TRP A 18 2.62 -6.99 -32.00
C TRP A 18 2.26 -5.76 -32.83
N GLU A 19 0.97 -5.44 -32.97
CA GLU A 19 0.53 -4.23 -33.67
C GLU A 19 1.07 -2.95 -33.01
N ARG A 20 1.06 -2.90 -31.67
CA ARG A 20 1.58 -1.75 -30.90
C ARG A 20 3.09 -1.60 -30.98
N LEU A 21 3.83 -2.71 -31.09
CA LEU A 21 5.28 -2.69 -31.24
C LEU A 21 5.71 -1.94 -32.51
N ASP A 22 4.88 -1.94 -33.56
CA ASP A 22 5.01 -1.05 -34.72
C ASP A 22 6.40 -1.13 -35.36
N THR A 23 6.87 -2.37 -35.61
CA THR A 23 8.20 -2.67 -36.15
C THR A 23 8.13 -3.55 -37.40
N SER A 24 9.08 -3.36 -38.31
CA SER A 24 9.22 -4.12 -39.57
C SER A 24 10.43 -5.05 -39.59
N PHE A 25 11.13 -5.22 -38.46
CA PHE A 25 12.29 -6.10 -38.38
C PHE A 25 11.89 -7.58 -38.45
N ALA A 26 12.36 -8.27 -39.51
CA ALA A 26 12.07 -9.68 -39.73
C ALA A 26 12.65 -10.58 -38.61
N GLU A 27 13.83 -10.24 -38.09
CA GLU A 27 14.46 -11.01 -37.01
C GLU A 27 13.61 -10.98 -35.73
N VAL A 28 12.98 -9.84 -35.43
CA VAL A 28 12.12 -9.67 -34.24
C VAL A 28 10.82 -10.46 -34.40
N ARG A 29 10.20 -10.42 -35.59
CA ARG A 29 8.98 -11.20 -35.85
C ARG A 29 9.20 -12.70 -35.64
N ALA A 30 10.37 -13.21 -36.00
CA ALA A 30 10.68 -14.63 -35.91
C ALA A 30 10.70 -15.17 -34.47
N VAL A 31 10.96 -14.32 -33.47
CA VAL A 31 11.10 -14.73 -32.06
C VAL A 31 10.11 -14.05 -31.11
N PHE A 32 9.34 -13.06 -31.57
CA PHE A 32 8.45 -12.25 -30.74
C PHE A 32 7.44 -13.08 -29.96
N ASP A 33 6.80 -14.06 -30.61
CA ASP A 33 5.75 -14.84 -29.96
C ASP A 33 6.29 -15.62 -28.74
N ASP A 34 7.51 -16.17 -28.85
CA ASP A 34 8.17 -16.89 -27.76
C ASP A 34 8.59 -15.96 -26.62
N LEU A 35 9.22 -14.83 -26.95
CA LEU A 35 9.67 -13.83 -25.96
C LEU A 35 8.46 -13.20 -25.23
N PHE A 36 7.40 -12.87 -25.95
CA PHE A 36 6.20 -12.28 -25.37
C PHE A 36 5.47 -13.28 -24.46
N ASN A 37 5.38 -14.55 -24.86
CA ASN A 37 4.81 -15.61 -24.01
C ASN A 37 5.63 -15.81 -22.72
N ALA A 38 6.96 -15.69 -22.78
CA ALA A 38 7.81 -15.71 -21.59
C ALA A 38 7.52 -14.49 -20.70
N ALA A 39 7.39 -13.30 -21.29
CA ALA A 39 7.05 -12.07 -20.57
C ALA A 39 5.69 -12.15 -19.86
N LEU A 40 4.66 -12.71 -20.51
CA LEU A 40 3.33 -12.92 -19.93
C LEU A 40 3.33 -13.78 -18.67
N ARG A 41 4.37 -14.59 -18.42
CA ARG A 41 4.48 -15.44 -17.22
C ARG A 41 5.06 -14.71 -16.01
N ILE A 42 5.75 -13.60 -16.23
CA ILE A 42 6.51 -12.87 -15.20
C ILE A 42 5.86 -11.51 -14.92
N LEU A 43 5.46 -10.80 -15.97
CA LEU A 43 5.00 -9.42 -15.87
C LEU A 43 3.53 -9.31 -15.46
N SER A 44 3.20 -8.24 -14.73
CA SER A 44 1.81 -7.84 -14.48
C SER A 44 1.19 -7.24 -15.75
N PRO A 45 -0.17 -7.15 -15.83
CA PRO A 45 -0.82 -6.49 -16.96
C PRO A 45 -0.35 -5.06 -17.22
N ALA A 46 -0.12 -4.27 -16.17
CA ALA A 46 0.41 -2.91 -16.28
C ALA A 46 1.86 -2.89 -16.79
N ASP A 47 2.69 -3.83 -16.34
CA ASP A 47 4.09 -3.93 -16.78
C ASP A 47 4.21 -4.39 -18.23
N ILE A 48 3.25 -5.18 -18.75
CA ILE A 48 3.21 -5.58 -20.16
C ILE A 48 3.03 -4.36 -21.07
N ASP A 49 2.14 -3.44 -20.70
CA ASP A 49 1.91 -2.22 -21.46
C ASP A 49 3.16 -1.34 -21.51
N ALA A 50 3.82 -1.16 -20.35
CA ALA A 50 5.06 -0.40 -20.25
C ALA A 50 6.20 -1.07 -21.03
N TYR A 51 6.30 -2.40 -20.97
CA TYR A 51 7.28 -3.20 -21.70
C TYR A 51 7.15 -3.05 -23.22
N ILE A 52 5.93 -3.13 -23.77
CA ILE A 52 5.72 -2.99 -25.21
C ILE A 52 5.95 -1.55 -25.68
N GLU A 53 5.55 -0.56 -24.91
CA GLU A 53 5.82 0.85 -25.25
C GLU A 53 7.32 1.16 -25.20
N ALA A 54 8.03 0.63 -24.21
CA ALA A 54 9.50 0.71 -24.13
C ALA A 54 10.18 0.06 -25.35
N ALA A 55 9.74 -1.15 -25.71
CA ALA A 55 10.24 -1.86 -26.88
C ALA A 55 9.98 -1.06 -28.18
N ARG A 56 8.81 -0.45 -28.32
CA ARG A 56 8.48 0.44 -29.44
C ARG A 56 9.42 1.65 -29.52
N GLN A 57 9.73 2.28 -28.39
CA GLN A 57 10.68 3.40 -28.35
C GLN A 57 12.08 2.95 -28.79
N ILE A 58 12.53 1.78 -28.34
CA ILE A 58 13.82 1.20 -28.71
C ILE A 58 13.86 0.85 -30.21
N ALA A 59 12.76 0.31 -30.76
CA ALA A 59 12.62 0.02 -32.18
C ALA A 59 12.84 1.26 -33.06
N LYS A 60 12.38 2.42 -32.58
CA LYS A 60 12.41 3.70 -33.30
C LYS A 60 13.74 4.47 -33.16
N LEU A 61 14.75 3.89 -32.51
CA LEU A 61 16.07 4.52 -32.35
C LEU A 61 16.91 4.55 -33.63
N GLY A 62 16.54 3.77 -34.66
CA GLY A 62 17.31 3.67 -35.91
C GLY A 62 18.67 2.97 -35.75
N ARG A 63 18.75 1.99 -34.82
CA ARG A 63 19.99 1.25 -34.48
C ARG A 63 19.97 -0.23 -34.91
N GLY A 64 19.08 -0.60 -35.81
CA GLY A 64 18.86 -2.01 -36.21
C GLY A 64 18.01 -2.77 -35.20
N SER A 65 17.83 -4.07 -35.43
CA SER A 65 16.99 -4.95 -34.61
C SER A 65 17.66 -5.42 -33.32
N GLU A 66 19.00 -5.40 -33.23
CA GLU A 66 19.76 -5.96 -32.10
C GLU A 66 19.40 -5.35 -30.73
N PRO A 67 19.39 -4.01 -30.50
CA PRO A 67 18.99 -3.46 -29.21
C PRO A 67 17.56 -3.82 -28.79
N LEU A 68 16.66 -3.92 -29.77
CA LEU A 68 15.28 -4.31 -29.52
C LEU A 68 15.18 -5.77 -29.08
N LEU A 69 15.90 -6.67 -29.76
CA LEU A 69 15.95 -8.08 -29.39
C LEU A 69 16.51 -8.27 -27.98
N LEU A 70 17.64 -7.64 -27.68
CA LEU A 70 18.26 -7.69 -26.35
C LEU A 70 17.31 -7.17 -25.26
N PHE A 71 16.59 -6.08 -25.51
CA PHE A 71 15.60 -5.56 -24.56
C PHE A 71 14.41 -6.50 -24.38
N LEU A 72 13.84 -7.03 -25.47
CA LEU A 72 12.71 -7.94 -25.41
C LEU A 72 13.05 -9.22 -24.64
N GLU A 73 14.27 -9.73 -24.81
CA GLU A 73 14.79 -10.88 -24.09
C GLU A 73 15.07 -10.57 -22.61
N ALA A 74 15.75 -9.46 -22.33
CA ALA A 74 16.28 -9.20 -21.00
C ALA A 74 15.26 -8.60 -20.00
N TRP A 75 14.35 -7.75 -20.50
CA TRP A 75 13.49 -6.95 -19.63
C TRP A 75 12.56 -7.77 -18.72
N PRO A 76 11.88 -8.83 -19.19
CA PRO A 76 10.98 -9.59 -18.33
C PRO A 76 11.66 -10.17 -17.08
N GLU A 77 12.90 -10.65 -17.23
CA GLU A 77 13.69 -11.12 -16.10
C GLU A 77 14.08 -9.98 -15.16
N LEU A 78 14.56 -8.86 -15.71
CA LEU A 78 14.93 -7.67 -14.93
C LEU A 78 13.74 -7.11 -14.13
N ALA A 79 12.56 -7.07 -14.72
CA ALA A 79 11.35 -6.63 -14.03
C ALA A 79 10.92 -7.61 -12.93
N GLY A 80 11.21 -8.91 -13.08
CA GLY A 80 11.01 -9.90 -12.02
C GLY A 80 11.99 -9.73 -10.86
N LEU A 81 13.23 -9.29 -11.12
CA LEU A 81 14.28 -9.06 -10.13
C LEU A 81 14.13 -7.72 -9.40
N LEU A 82 13.89 -6.64 -10.14
CA LEU A 82 13.92 -5.26 -9.66
C LEU A 82 12.53 -4.62 -9.54
N GLY A 83 11.49 -5.23 -10.13
CA GLY A 83 10.17 -4.62 -10.30
C GLY A 83 10.08 -3.67 -11.51
N GLY A 84 8.85 -3.35 -11.93
CA GLY A 84 8.59 -2.55 -13.14
C GLY A 84 9.08 -1.10 -13.08
N HIS A 85 9.28 -0.54 -11.88
CA HIS A 85 9.72 0.85 -11.68
C HIS A 85 11.19 1.10 -12.12
N ALA A 86 12.00 0.03 -12.28
CA ALA A 86 13.34 0.12 -12.83
C ALA A 86 13.37 0.49 -14.34
N LEU A 87 12.23 0.41 -15.04
CA LEU A 87 12.17 0.63 -16.50
C LEU A 87 12.52 2.05 -16.90
N ALA A 88 11.99 3.03 -16.18
CA ALA A 88 12.15 4.44 -16.53
C ALA A 88 13.63 4.90 -16.48
N PRO A 89 14.41 4.63 -15.42
CA PRO A 89 15.84 4.94 -15.40
C PRO A 89 16.65 4.25 -16.50
N VAL A 90 16.34 2.99 -16.82
CA VAL A 90 17.02 2.25 -17.89
C VAL A 90 16.72 2.89 -19.26
N LEU A 91 15.46 3.21 -19.53
CA LEU A 91 15.07 3.90 -20.77
C LEU A 91 15.69 5.30 -20.87
N GLU A 92 15.74 6.05 -19.77
CA GLU A 92 16.38 7.36 -19.75
C GLU A 92 17.87 7.24 -20.12
N THR A 93 18.56 6.24 -19.59
CA THR A 93 19.96 5.95 -19.91
C THR A 93 20.15 5.65 -21.39
N ILE A 94 19.29 4.81 -21.98
CA ILE A 94 19.28 4.51 -23.43
C ILE A 94 19.06 5.80 -24.24
N GLN A 95 18.10 6.63 -23.85
CA GLN A 95 17.82 7.90 -24.53
C GLN A 95 19.00 8.88 -24.45
N ARG A 96 19.67 8.98 -23.28
CA ARG A 96 20.88 9.81 -23.12
C ARG A 96 22.03 9.30 -23.99
N MET A 97 22.24 7.98 -24.06
CA MET A 97 23.23 7.37 -24.97
C MET A 97 22.90 7.68 -26.44
N GLN A 98 21.63 7.53 -26.84
CA GLN A 98 21.18 7.80 -28.21
C GLN A 98 21.36 9.28 -28.61
N LYS A 99 21.10 10.23 -27.70
CA LYS A 99 21.28 11.67 -27.92
C LYS A 99 22.76 12.09 -27.95
N SER A 100 23.68 11.14 -27.77
CA SER A 100 25.13 11.34 -27.82
C SER A 100 25.77 10.56 -28.97
N PRO A 101 27.07 10.76 -29.26
CA PRO A 101 27.79 9.90 -30.21
C PRO A 101 27.86 8.42 -29.80
N ASN A 102 27.48 8.08 -28.57
CA ASN A 102 27.63 6.74 -27.97
C ASN A 102 26.47 5.77 -28.27
N GLY A 103 25.60 6.03 -29.25
CA GLY A 103 24.47 5.15 -29.54
C GLY A 103 24.84 3.70 -29.90
N ARG A 104 26.09 3.42 -30.30
CA ARG A 104 26.59 2.04 -30.50
C ARG A 104 26.82 1.27 -29.19
N ALA A 105 26.90 1.96 -28.06
CA ALA A 105 27.08 1.34 -26.74
C ALA A 105 25.78 0.79 -26.14
N ILE A 106 24.62 1.05 -26.76
CA ILE A 106 23.31 0.61 -26.26
C ILE A 106 23.19 -0.92 -26.23
N ALA A 107 23.65 -1.63 -27.26
CA ALA A 107 23.61 -3.09 -27.28
C ALA A 107 24.51 -3.72 -26.19
N PRO A 108 25.80 -3.35 -26.06
CA PRO A 108 26.64 -3.80 -24.95
C PRO A 108 26.07 -3.47 -23.57
N PHE A 109 25.47 -2.29 -23.41
CA PHE A 109 24.78 -1.89 -22.18
C PHE A 109 23.65 -2.87 -21.85
N LEU A 110 22.70 -3.08 -22.76
CA LEU A 110 21.57 -4.00 -22.57
C LEU A 110 22.03 -5.43 -22.26
N GLN A 111 23.09 -5.89 -22.93
CA GLN A 111 23.67 -7.21 -22.70
C GLN A 111 24.29 -7.36 -21.31
N SER A 112 24.84 -6.28 -20.75
CA SER A 112 25.41 -6.28 -19.39
C SER A 112 24.37 -6.16 -18.27
N LEU A 113 23.14 -5.72 -18.57
CA LEU A 113 22.16 -5.32 -17.55
C LEU A 113 21.73 -6.47 -16.63
N ILE A 114 21.38 -7.65 -17.17
CA ILE A 114 20.95 -8.77 -16.32
C ILE A 114 22.06 -9.20 -15.36
N PRO A 115 23.30 -9.50 -15.83
CA PRO A 115 24.38 -9.86 -14.92
C PRO A 115 24.68 -8.80 -13.86
N VAL A 116 24.63 -7.52 -14.23
CA VAL A 116 24.81 -6.40 -13.27
C VAL A 116 23.67 -6.37 -12.26
N ALA A 117 22.41 -6.44 -12.71
CA ALA A 117 21.24 -6.41 -11.86
C ALA A 117 21.20 -7.58 -10.87
N ARG A 118 21.63 -8.78 -11.29
CA ARG A 118 21.76 -9.94 -10.39
C ARG A 118 22.85 -9.79 -9.32
N ARG A 119 23.81 -8.88 -9.50
CA ARG A 119 24.82 -8.58 -8.47
C ARG A 119 24.42 -7.44 -7.56
N LEU A 120 23.66 -6.49 -8.10
CA LEU A 120 23.19 -5.34 -7.34
C LEU A 120 21.91 -5.64 -6.57
N GLU A 121 21.02 -6.49 -7.07
CA GLU A 121 19.79 -6.97 -6.39
C GLU A 121 18.88 -5.88 -5.79
N SER A 122 19.08 -4.61 -6.17
CA SER A 122 18.33 -3.44 -5.69
C SER A 122 18.13 -2.45 -6.84
N THR A 123 16.94 -1.88 -6.91
CA THR A 123 16.61 -0.84 -7.90
C THR A 123 17.38 0.46 -7.64
N GLU A 124 17.63 0.81 -6.36
CA GLU A 124 18.44 1.95 -5.98
C GLU A 124 19.88 1.77 -6.46
N LEU A 125 20.49 0.61 -6.21
CA LEU A 125 21.86 0.35 -6.65
C LEU A 125 21.99 0.31 -8.17
N VAL A 126 20.99 -0.24 -8.88
CA VAL A 126 20.98 -0.19 -10.35
C VAL A 126 20.89 1.25 -10.82
N ARG A 127 20.09 2.10 -10.18
CA ARG A 127 20.03 3.54 -10.50
C ARG A 127 21.39 4.22 -10.30
N ASP A 128 22.04 4.00 -9.16
CA ASP A 128 23.36 4.54 -8.86
C ASP A 128 24.42 4.05 -9.88
N TYR A 129 24.33 2.78 -10.29
CA TYR A 129 25.17 2.24 -11.36
C TYR A 129 24.93 2.96 -12.69
N LEU A 130 23.67 3.24 -13.06
CA LEU A 130 23.35 4.00 -14.27
C LEU A 130 23.91 5.42 -14.21
N GLU A 131 23.99 6.04 -13.03
CA GLU A 131 24.66 7.33 -12.86
C GLU A 131 26.17 7.23 -13.10
N VAL A 132 26.84 6.20 -12.57
CA VAL A 132 28.27 5.93 -12.86
C VAL A 132 28.50 5.72 -14.36
N VAL A 133 27.60 4.98 -15.02
CA VAL A 133 27.64 4.75 -16.48
C VAL A 133 27.53 6.06 -17.25
N LEU A 134 26.59 6.92 -16.86
CA LEU A 134 26.36 8.19 -17.53
C LEU A 134 27.50 9.18 -17.29
N ASP A 135 28.06 9.24 -16.09
CA ASP A 135 29.25 10.06 -15.81
C ASP A 135 30.45 9.56 -16.60
N LEU A 136 30.73 8.24 -16.58
CA LEU A 136 31.78 7.65 -17.41
C LEU A 136 31.63 8.03 -18.89
N MET A 137 30.41 7.90 -19.43
CA MET A 137 30.12 8.27 -20.81
C MET A 137 30.42 9.76 -21.08
N VAL A 138 29.97 10.65 -20.21
CA VAL A 138 30.15 12.11 -20.37
C VAL A 138 31.63 12.49 -20.28
N GLN A 139 32.34 11.99 -19.26
CA GLN A 139 33.73 12.35 -19.00
C GLN A 139 34.71 11.79 -20.04
N THR A 140 34.38 10.68 -20.70
CA THR A 140 35.25 10.03 -21.70
C THR A 140 34.85 10.30 -23.15
N SER A 141 33.74 11.02 -23.37
CA SER A 141 33.35 11.46 -24.71
C SER A 141 34.13 12.72 -25.12
N GLY A 142 34.68 12.72 -26.34
CA GLY A 142 35.50 13.82 -26.83
C GLY A 142 34.70 14.96 -27.45
N THR A 143 35.24 16.18 -27.37
CA THR A 143 34.63 17.40 -27.91
C THR A 143 35.59 18.08 -28.88
N ILE A 144 35.18 18.33 -30.12
CA ILE A 144 36.05 18.99 -31.13
C ILE A 144 36.02 20.53 -31.00
N HIS A 145 34.92 21.12 -30.50
CA HIS A 145 34.73 22.59 -30.42
C HIS A 145 34.11 23.09 -29.10
N GLY A 146 34.36 22.40 -27.99
CA GLY A 146 34.04 22.87 -26.63
C GLY A 146 32.56 22.99 -26.23
N ARG A 147 31.57 22.55 -27.04
CA ARG A 147 30.13 22.75 -26.72
C ARG A 147 29.25 21.50 -26.77
N GLN A 148 29.54 20.54 -27.65
CA GLN A 148 28.80 19.27 -27.74
C GLN A 148 29.78 18.13 -28.01
N ALA A 149 29.62 17.02 -27.29
CA ALA A 149 30.40 15.81 -27.52
C ALA A 149 30.15 15.30 -28.94
N THR A 150 31.23 15.18 -29.74
CA THR A 150 31.18 14.76 -31.15
C THR A 150 31.94 13.46 -31.38
N ILE A 151 32.79 13.05 -30.43
CA ILE A 151 33.57 11.81 -30.50
C ILE A 151 32.99 10.83 -29.48
N PRO A 152 32.62 9.60 -29.88
CA PRO A 152 32.15 8.59 -28.94
C PRO A 152 33.23 8.24 -27.94
N SER A 153 32.81 7.95 -26.71
CA SER A 153 33.67 7.40 -25.68
C SER A 153 34.34 6.12 -26.19
N PRO A 154 35.68 6.01 -26.04
CA PRO A 154 36.43 4.85 -26.48
C PRO A 154 36.19 3.61 -25.60
N VAL A 155 35.61 3.76 -24.41
CA VAL A 155 35.69 2.76 -23.33
C VAL A 155 34.35 2.12 -22.95
N MET A 156 33.21 2.65 -23.40
CA MET A 156 31.89 2.17 -22.97
C MET A 156 31.69 0.67 -23.23
N ALA A 157 32.04 0.20 -24.42
CA ALA A 157 31.85 -1.21 -24.78
C ALA A 157 32.71 -2.13 -23.90
N GLU A 158 33.99 -1.79 -23.69
CA GLU A 158 34.89 -2.53 -22.81
C GLU A 158 34.38 -2.53 -21.37
N PHE A 159 33.94 -1.38 -20.87
CA PHE A 159 33.37 -1.25 -19.53
C PHE A 159 32.17 -2.17 -19.33
N PHE A 160 31.21 -2.21 -20.26
CA PHE A 160 30.02 -3.07 -20.11
C PHE A 160 30.34 -4.57 -20.14
N VAL A 161 31.39 -4.97 -20.86
CA VAL A 161 31.88 -6.36 -20.83
C VAL A 161 32.46 -6.70 -19.45
N GLN A 162 33.19 -5.78 -18.84
CA GLN A 162 33.85 -6.02 -17.55
C GLN A 162 32.96 -5.72 -16.33
N ALA A 163 31.91 -4.90 -16.45
CA ALA A 163 31.09 -4.44 -15.33
C ALA A 163 30.55 -5.56 -14.43
N PRO A 164 30.01 -6.68 -14.96
CA PRO A 164 29.60 -7.80 -14.12
C PRO A 164 30.76 -8.38 -13.31
N LEU A 165 31.91 -8.59 -13.96
CA LEU A 165 33.09 -9.19 -13.33
C LEU A 165 33.74 -8.26 -12.29
N LEU A 166 33.59 -6.95 -12.45
CA LEU A 166 34.01 -5.96 -11.46
C LEU A 166 33.09 -6.00 -10.24
N LEU A 167 31.78 -6.00 -10.43
CA LEU A 167 30.79 -6.07 -9.35
C LEU A 167 30.81 -7.41 -8.59
N ASP A 168 31.33 -8.47 -9.21
CA ASP A 168 31.63 -9.74 -8.52
C ASP A 168 32.74 -9.61 -7.46
N GLN A 169 33.48 -8.51 -7.46
CA GLN A 169 34.72 -8.38 -6.68
C GLN A 169 34.74 -7.15 -5.78
N VAL A 170 34.03 -6.10 -6.16
CA VAL A 170 33.98 -4.84 -5.43
C VAL A 170 32.54 -4.37 -5.27
N SER A 171 32.29 -3.60 -4.21
CA SER A 171 31.04 -2.90 -4.00
C SER A 171 30.78 -1.89 -5.12
N LEU A 172 29.55 -1.36 -5.22
CA LEU A 172 29.25 -0.34 -6.23
C LEU A 172 30.09 0.93 -6.01
N THR A 173 30.38 1.25 -4.74
CA THR A 173 31.29 2.33 -4.37
C THR A 173 32.73 2.05 -4.86
N GLY A 174 33.20 0.81 -4.68
CA GLY A 174 34.52 0.39 -5.18
C GLY A 174 34.61 0.48 -6.71
N LEU A 175 33.55 0.08 -7.42
CA LEU A 175 33.45 0.26 -8.87
C LEU A 175 33.52 1.74 -9.27
N ALA A 176 32.74 2.60 -8.62
CA ALA A 176 32.74 4.03 -8.90
C ALA A 176 34.14 4.65 -8.70
N ARG A 177 34.85 4.30 -7.63
CA ARG A 177 36.23 4.74 -7.38
C ARG A 177 37.22 4.21 -8.42
N TRP A 178 37.05 2.97 -8.87
CA TRP A 178 37.87 2.38 -9.92
C TRP A 178 37.63 3.09 -11.27
N VAL A 179 36.37 3.42 -11.60
CA VAL A 179 35.99 4.20 -12.80
C VAL A 179 36.63 5.60 -12.74
N ASP A 180 36.46 6.29 -11.61
CA ASP A 180 37.01 7.61 -11.34
C ASP A 180 38.53 7.69 -11.53
N HIS A 181 39.24 6.66 -11.04
CA HIS A 181 40.69 6.56 -11.20
C HIS A 181 41.06 6.44 -12.67
N GLY A 182 40.36 5.60 -13.42
CA GLY A 182 40.56 5.39 -14.86
C GLY A 182 40.30 6.66 -15.70
N ILE A 183 39.26 7.41 -15.34
CA ILE A 183 38.95 8.71 -15.96
C ILE A 183 40.09 9.69 -15.69
N ARG A 184 40.47 9.89 -14.42
CA ARG A 184 41.44 10.92 -14.02
C ARG A 184 42.87 10.65 -14.51
N HIS A 185 43.33 9.40 -14.46
CA HIS A 185 44.73 9.07 -14.78
C HIS A 185 45.00 8.91 -16.28
N TYR A 186 43.97 8.57 -17.07
CA TYR A 186 44.11 8.30 -18.51
C TYR A 186 43.33 9.26 -19.42
N ALA A 187 42.82 10.39 -18.89
CA ALA A 187 42.03 11.39 -19.62
C ALA A 187 42.66 11.83 -20.97
N ASN A 188 43.99 11.91 -21.04
CA ASN A 188 44.72 12.39 -22.21
C ASN A 188 45.23 11.26 -23.14
N ASN A 189 44.94 9.99 -22.85
CA ASN A 189 45.44 8.85 -23.62
C ASN A 189 44.35 7.78 -23.84
N PRO A 190 43.59 7.87 -24.95
CA PRO A 190 42.46 6.97 -25.22
C PRO A 190 42.83 5.49 -25.28
N ASP A 191 44.00 5.13 -25.80
CA ASP A 191 44.43 3.73 -25.92
C ASP A 191 44.73 3.14 -24.54
N ARG A 192 45.46 3.86 -23.69
CA ARG A 192 45.69 3.43 -22.31
C ARG A 192 44.41 3.43 -21.47
N GLN A 193 43.48 4.33 -21.77
CA GLN A 193 42.17 4.35 -21.12
C GLN A 193 41.39 3.08 -21.48
N LYS A 194 41.37 2.66 -22.76
CA LYS A 194 40.80 1.37 -23.16
C LYS A 194 41.48 0.20 -22.47
N ASP A 195 42.80 0.17 -22.40
CA ASP A 195 43.54 -0.90 -21.71
C ASP A 195 43.18 -0.99 -20.23
N TYR A 196 42.95 0.15 -19.56
CA TYR A 196 42.50 0.19 -18.17
C TYR A 196 41.09 -0.40 -18.02
N PHE A 197 40.13 0.09 -18.81
CA PHE A 197 38.73 -0.32 -18.71
C PHE A 197 38.46 -1.74 -19.24
N GLY A 198 39.31 -2.24 -20.13
CA GLY A 198 39.33 -3.63 -20.59
C GLY A 198 40.08 -4.61 -19.67
N LEU A 199 40.55 -4.15 -18.50
CA LEU A 199 41.37 -4.95 -17.55
C LEU A 199 42.66 -5.54 -18.16
N HIS A 200 43.26 -4.84 -19.13
CA HIS A 200 44.53 -5.24 -19.74
C HIS A 200 45.75 -4.61 -19.03
N SER A 201 45.54 -3.54 -18.26
CA SER A 201 46.62 -2.83 -17.57
C SER A 201 46.88 -3.35 -16.15
N ALA A 202 48.16 -3.41 -15.75
CA ALA A 202 48.55 -3.77 -14.39
C ALA A 202 48.01 -2.78 -13.34
N ASP A 203 47.88 -1.50 -13.71
CA ASP A 203 47.32 -0.46 -12.84
C ASP A 203 45.83 -0.73 -12.56
N SER A 204 45.06 -1.12 -13.57
CA SER A 204 43.65 -1.47 -13.43
C SER A 204 43.44 -2.60 -12.41
N HIS A 205 44.24 -3.66 -12.49
CA HIS A 205 44.22 -4.73 -11.50
C HIS A 205 44.67 -4.28 -10.10
N ALA A 206 45.64 -3.37 -10.01
CA ALA A 206 46.13 -2.87 -8.73
C ALA A 206 45.07 -2.03 -8.01
N VAL A 207 44.41 -1.12 -8.74
CA VAL A 207 43.29 -0.34 -8.20
C VAL A 207 42.14 -1.25 -7.82
N LEU A 208 41.79 -2.21 -8.69
CA LEU A 208 40.72 -3.17 -8.39
C LEU A 208 40.99 -3.90 -7.08
N ARG A 209 42.20 -4.48 -6.91
CA ARG A 209 42.59 -5.14 -5.65
C ARG A 209 42.51 -4.23 -4.42
N ARG A 210 42.81 -2.94 -4.58
CA ARG A 210 42.70 -1.95 -3.49
C ARG A 210 41.25 -1.73 -3.07
N GLU A 211 40.33 -1.69 -4.03
CA GLU A 211 38.90 -1.49 -3.77
C GLU A 211 38.17 -2.80 -3.38
N ARG A 212 38.80 -3.98 -3.48
CA ARG A 212 38.29 -5.27 -2.98
C ARG A 212 38.42 -5.43 -1.46
N HIS A 213 38.00 -4.43 -0.70
CA HIS A 213 38.00 -4.50 0.76
C HIS A 213 36.59 -4.85 1.28
N GLY A 214 36.55 -5.60 2.38
CA GLY A 214 35.31 -6.02 3.03
C GLY A 214 34.71 -7.32 2.50
N THR A 215 33.53 -7.64 3.02
CA THR A 215 32.68 -8.75 2.59
C THR A 215 31.45 -8.18 1.89
N LEU A 216 31.23 -8.59 0.64
CA LEU A 216 30.07 -8.18 -0.14
C LEU A 216 28.81 -8.88 0.38
N LEU A 217 27.68 -8.17 0.46
CA LEU A 217 26.42 -8.77 0.89
C LEU A 217 26.01 -9.91 -0.04
N ALA A 218 26.14 -9.72 -1.35
CA ALA A 218 25.80 -10.73 -2.36
C ALA A 218 26.54 -12.07 -2.18
N ASP A 219 27.76 -12.06 -1.63
CA ASP A 219 28.54 -13.29 -1.40
C ASP A 219 28.06 -14.07 -0.17
N VAL A 220 27.41 -13.41 0.78
CA VAL A 220 27.00 -13.98 2.07
C VAL A 220 25.48 -13.97 2.28
N GLU A 221 24.72 -13.45 1.33
CA GLU A 221 23.27 -13.27 1.40
C GLU A 221 22.55 -14.59 1.76
N ARG A 222 22.86 -15.68 1.05
CA ARG A 222 22.30 -17.01 1.36
C ARG A 222 22.59 -17.46 2.79
N GLN A 223 23.80 -17.21 3.30
CA GLN A 223 24.18 -17.57 4.65
C GLN A 223 23.41 -16.73 5.69
N LEU A 224 23.21 -15.44 5.41
CA LEU A 224 22.45 -14.52 6.25
C LEU A 224 20.95 -14.79 6.21
N GLY A 225 20.40 -15.20 5.07
CA GLY A 225 19.02 -15.66 4.95
C GLY A 225 18.75 -16.91 5.78
N LEU A 226 19.67 -17.88 5.78
CA LEU A 226 19.60 -19.06 6.67
C LEU A 226 19.73 -18.68 8.15
N TYR A 227 20.52 -17.65 8.46
CA TYR A 227 20.63 -17.10 9.81
C TYR A 227 19.32 -16.48 10.29
N LEU A 228 18.63 -15.68 9.46
CA LEU A 228 17.31 -15.14 9.76
C LEU A 228 16.27 -16.25 9.93
N LEU A 229 16.20 -17.17 8.98
CA LEU A 229 15.25 -18.28 9.06
C LEU A 229 15.47 -19.12 10.32
N GLY A 230 16.72 -19.49 10.61
CA GLY A 230 17.06 -20.40 11.70
C GLY A 230 16.95 -19.79 13.10
N LEU A 231 17.28 -18.50 13.27
CA LEU A 231 17.30 -17.87 14.60
C LEU A 231 16.11 -16.94 14.86
N TRP A 232 15.46 -16.46 13.80
CA TRP A 232 14.41 -15.46 13.87
C TRP A 232 13.07 -15.91 13.29
N GLU A 233 13.03 -17.07 12.60
CA GLU A 233 11.85 -17.56 11.89
C GLU A 233 11.33 -16.53 10.87
N ASP A 234 12.25 -15.77 10.28
CA ASP A 234 11.97 -14.71 9.31
C ASP A 234 12.56 -15.08 7.95
N VAL A 235 11.81 -14.81 6.89
CA VAL A 235 12.15 -15.10 5.48
C VAL A 235 12.16 -13.84 4.63
N ALA A 236 12.16 -12.66 5.26
CA ALA A 236 12.27 -11.40 4.54
C ALA A 236 13.56 -11.35 3.71
N PRO A 237 13.50 -10.82 2.48
CA PRO A 237 14.68 -10.71 1.63
C PRO A 237 15.64 -9.66 2.19
N LEU A 238 16.91 -9.78 1.79
CA LEU A 238 17.96 -8.84 2.13
C LEU A 238 18.15 -7.88 0.95
N VAL A 239 18.03 -6.59 1.19
CA VAL A 239 18.09 -5.58 0.14
C VAL A 239 19.38 -4.77 0.32
N PRO A 240 20.34 -4.83 -0.63
CA PRO A 240 21.57 -4.06 -0.52
C PRO A 240 21.35 -2.57 -0.84
N TYR A 241 22.08 -1.69 -0.14
CA TYR A 241 22.20 -0.27 -0.48
C TYR A 241 23.68 0.16 -0.43
N SER A 242 24.04 1.23 -1.14
CA SER A 242 25.42 1.74 -1.14
C SER A 242 25.59 2.88 -0.14
N SER A 243 26.68 2.84 0.62
CA SER A 243 27.07 3.92 1.54
C SER A 243 27.83 5.07 0.87
N GLY A 244 28.21 4.95 -0.41
CA GLY A 244 29.17 5.82 -1.08
C GLY A 244 28.60 6.92 -1.99
N PHE A 245 27.31 6.88 -2.33
CA PHE A 245 26.71 7.82 -3.29
C PHE A 245 26.12 9.05 -2.60
N HIS A 246 25.96 10.14 -3.38
CA HIS A 246 25.62 11.49 -2.93
C HIS A 246 24.22 11.59 -2.33
N GLN A 247 24.06 11.13 -1.09
CA GLN A 247 22.89 11.37 -0.27
C GLN A 247 23.21 12.45 0.79
N LEU A 248 22.24 13.34 1.06
CA LEU A 248 22.33 14.34 2.14
C LEU A 248 22.55 13.70 3.52
N ARG A 249 22.23 12.40 3.66
CA ARG A 249 22.49 11.56 4.83
C ARG A 249 22.96 10.19 4.36
N GLN A 250 24.01 9.64 4.96
CA GLN A 250 24.42 8.26 4.67
C GLN A 250 23.34 7.29 5.17
N PRO A 251 22.93 6.32 4.34
CA PRO A 251 21.98 5.30 4.77
C PRO A 251 22.63 4.40 5.83
N ILE A 252 21.92 4.20 6.92
CA ILE A 252 22.21 3.18 7.95
C ILE A 252 21.19 2.04 7.79
N PRO A 253 21.43 0.85 8.38
CA PRO A 253 20.51 -0.27 8.24
C PRO A 253 19.05 0.12 8.55
N TYR A 254 18.09 -0.47 7.86
CA TYR A 254 16.67 -0.29 8.15
C TYR A 254 15.86 -1.45 7.59
N TYR A 255 14.58 -1.53 7.91
CA TYR A 255 13.70 -2.49 7.29
C TYR A 255 12.35 -1.86 6.95
N ASP A 256 11.72 -2.35 5.89
CA ASP A 256 10.45 -1.88 5.39
C ASP A 256 9.62 -3.04 4.78
N SER A 257 8.67 -2.69 3.91
CA SER A 257 7.81 -3.68 3.24
C SER A 257 8.56 -4.56 2.24
N GLN A 258 9.71 -4.09 1.73
CA GLN A 258 10.53 -4.81 0.75
C GLN A 258 11.48 -5.79 1.43
N GLY A 259 12.01 -5.49 2.63
CA GLY A 259 12.91 -6.41 3.33
C GLY A 259 13.80 -5.74 4.37
N PHE A 260 14.90 -6.41 4.72
CA PHE A 260 15.97 -5.84 5.55
C PHE A 260 17.02 -5.20 4.66
N HIS A 261 17.17 -3.89 4.78
CA HIS A 261 18.12 -3.09 4.02
C HIS A 261 19.47 -3.01 4.72
N LEU A 262 20.53 -3.40 4.03
CA LEU A 262 21.89 -3.51 4.55
C LEU A 262 22.91 -2.92 3.56
N PRO A 263 24.11 -2.49 4.02
CA PRO A 263 25.17 -2.07 3.11
C PRO A 263 25.56 -3.18 2.12
N ASP A 264 25.86 -2.80 0.88
CA ASP A 264 26.36 -3.67 -0.17
C ASP A 264 27.71 -4.31 0.18
N ALA A 265 28.49 -3.68 1.06
CA ALA A 265 29.68 -4.26 1.69
C ALA A 265 29.90 -3.76 3.13
N TYR A 266 30.40 -4.66 3.99
CA TYR A 266 31.00 -4.28 5.27
C TYR A 266 32.49 -4.60 5.30
N ASP A 267 33.28 -3.70 5.89
CA ASP A 267 34.67 -3.97 6.27
C ASP A 267 34.79 -4.67 7.63
N ASP A 268 35.93 -5.29 7.91
CA ASP A 268 36.26 -5.67 9.27
C ASP A 268 36.45 -4.39 10.12
N ALA A 269 35.87 -4.37 11.32
CA ALA A 269 35.92 -3.18 12.17
C ALA A 269 36.13 -3.58 13.64
N ARG A 270 37.06 -2.90 14.31
CA ARG A 270 37.33 -3.06 15.75
C ARG A 270 37.56 -4.53 16.17
N GLY A 271 38.22 -5.32 15.31
CA GLY A 271 38.50 -6.74 15.54
C GLY A 271 37.32 -7.69 15.29
N VAL A 272 36.21 -7.19 14.74
CA VAL A 272 35.04 -7.97 14.33
C VAL A 272 35.04 -8.16 12.82
N ALA A 273 34.85 -9.40 12.38
CA ALA A 273 34.73 -9.74 10.97
C ALA A 273 33.46 -9.15 10.36
N ALA A 274 33.52 -8.73 9.10
CA ALA A 274 32.39 -8.13 8.38
C ALA A 274 31.10 -8.98 8.40
N ILE A 275 31.22 -10.31 8.29
CA ILE A 275 30.06 -11.21 8.39
C ILE A 275 29.35 -11.14 9.75
N ASP A 276 30.10 -10.92 10.83
CA ASP A 276 29.52 -10.77 12.17
C ASP A 276 28.91 -9.39 12.38
N ARG A 277 29.38 -8.36 11.66
CA ARG A 277 28.70 -7.06 11.58
C ARG A 277 27.33 -7.21 10.93
N TYR A 278 27.22 -7.91 9.81
CA TYR A 278 25.93 -8.21 9.17
C TYR A 278 24.99 -8.96 10.11
N ARG A 279 25.47 -10.01 10.78
CA ARG A 279 24.66 -10.78 11.74
C ARG A 279 24.15 -9.93 12.90
N LEU A 280 24.97 -9.03 13.41
CA LEU A 280 24.58 -8.12 14.49
C LEU A 280 23.53 -7.12 14.02
N ALA A 281 23.72 -6.49 12.86
CA ALA A 281 22.75 -5.56 12.29
C ALA A 281 21.39 -6.22 12.01
N LEU A 282 21.41 -7.42 11.43
CA LEU A 282 20.20 -8.22 11.23
C LEU A 282 19.54 -8.64 12.54
N ALA A 283 20.32 -9.03 13.55
CA ALA A 283 19.78 -9.36 14.86
C ALA A 283 19.06 -8.17 15.48
N HIS A 284 19.64 -6.98 15.37
CA HIS A 284 19.08 -5.73 15.87
C HIS A 284 17.75 -5.40 15.20
N MET A 285 17.70 -5.35 13.87
CA MET A 285 16.47 -5.08 13.12
C MET A 285 15.39 -6.16 13.34
N ALA A 286 15.76 -7.44 13.35
CA ALA A 286 14.83 -8.53 13.65
C ALA A 286 14.32 -8.45 15.10
N GLY A 287 15.16 -7.98 16.02
CA GLY A 287 14.80 -7.68 17.41
C GLY A 287 13.75 -6.57 17.50
N HIS A 288 13.95 -5.46 16.79
CA HIS A 288 12.94 -4.40 16.68
C HIS A 288 11.63 -4.93 16.11
N ARG A 289 11.68 -5.65 14.98
CA ARG A 289 10.49 -6.23 14.35
C ARG A 289 9.70 -7.14 15.28
N ARG A 290 10.38 -7.86 16.19
CA ARG A 290 9.77 -8.78 17.15
C ARG A 290 9.27 -8.11 18.42
N TRP A 291 9.97 -7.08 18.92
CA TRP A 291 9.77 -6.58 20.28
C TRP A 291 9.39 -5.10 20.38
N SER A 292 9.59 -4.29 19.34
CA SER A 292 9.23 -2.87 19.34
C SER A 292 7.76 -2.64 18.99
N GLN A 293 7.18 -1.60 19.57
CA GLN A 293 5.82 -1.15 19.30
C GLN A 293 5.86 0.29 18.73
N PRO A 294 5.18 0.57 17.61
CA PRO A 294 5.19 1.91 17.03
C PRO A 294 4.67 2.99 17.97
N SER A 295 5.27 4.18 17.90
CA SER A 295 4.94 5.36 18.71
C SER A 295 4.62 6.57 17.83
N ILE A 296 3.75 7.46 18.31
CA ILE A 296 3.38 8.68 17.59
C ILE A 296 4.46 9.75 17.79
N ALA A 297 5.07 10.20 16.70
CA ALA A 297 6.20 11.12 16.71
C ALA A 297 5.82 12.57 17.06
N ASP A 298 4.63 13.03 16.66
CA ASP A 298 4.19 14.43 16.76
C ASP A 298 4.04 14.95 18.19
N ASN A 299 3.87 14.03 19.15
CA ASN A 299 3.80 14.39 20.56
C ASN A 299 5.18 14.82 21.10
N TRP A 300 6.28 14.56 20.38
CA TRP A 300 7.64 14.63 20.90
C TRP A 300 8.58 15.52 20.08
N SER A 301 9.34 16.36 20.77
CA SER A 301 10.39 17.17 20.15
C SER A 301 11.49 16.30 19.50
N PRO A 302 12.28 16.81 18.54
CA PRO A 302 13.38 16.05 17.95
C PRO A 302 14.36 15.46 18.97
N PHE A 303 14.64 16.16 20.06
CA PHE A 303 15.52 15.67 21.14
C PHE A 303 14.86 14.56 21.98
N HIS A 304 13.54 14.62 22.18
CA HIS A 304 12.80 13.55 22.82
C HIS A 304 12.82 12.30 21.95
N ARG A 305 12.58 12.45 20.64
CA ARG A 305 12.62 11.32 19.69
C ARG A 305 13.99 10.64 19.66
N LEU A 306 15.06 11.41 19.51
CA LEU A 306 16.44 10.89 19.57
C LEU A 306 16.75 10.14 20.88
N THR A 307 16.23 10.64 22.01
CA THR A 307 16.44 9.98 23.31
C THR A 307 15.63 8.69 23.40
N VAL A 308 14.38 8.67 22.93
CA VAL A 308 13.54 7.47 22.96
C VAL A 308 14.09 6.39 22.04
N GLU A 309 14.52 6.74 20.82
CA GLU A 309 15.22 5.84 19.89
C GLU A 309 16.39 5.17 20.60
N CYS A 310 17.30 5.96 21.20
CA CYS A 310 18.46 5.43 21.90
C CYS A 310 18.08 4.44 23.02
N PHE A 311 17.05 4.73 23.80
CA PHE A 311 16.60 3.85 24.88
C PHE A 311 15.93 2.57 24.36
N GLU A 312 15.14 2.68 23.28
CA GLU A 312 14.51 1.54 22.63
C GLU A 312 15.57 0.61 22.02
N ASP A 313 16.57 1.16 21.32
CA ASP A 313 17.70 0.39 20.81
C ASP A 313 18.44 -0.35 21.94
N CYS A 314 18.66 0.33 23.07
CA CYS A 314 19.30 -0.29 24.23
C CYS A 314 18.46 -1.43 24.80
N ARG A 315 17.14 -1.31 24.75
CA ARG A 315 16.25 -2.41 25.14
C ARG A 315 16.41 -3.57 24.18
N ILE A 316 16.35 -3.33 22.87
CA ILE A 316 16.51 -4.38 21.86
C ILE A 316 17.86 -5.08 22.02
N ASP A 317 18.95 -4.33 22.13
CA ASP A 317 20.29 -4.88 22.35
C ASP A 317 20.37 -5.67 23.67
N THR A 318 19.72 -5.21 24.74
CA THR A 318 19.66 -5.96 26.00
C THR A 318 18.90 -7.28 25.85
N LEU A 319 17.78 -7.28 25.12
CA LEU A 319 16.99 -8.49 24.85
C LEU A 319 17.75 -9.46 23.93
N LEU A 320 18.49 -8.94 22.96
CA LEU A 320 19.41 -9.70 22.13
C LEU A 320 20.47 -10.40 22.97
N LEU A 321 21.15 -9.68 23.85
CA LEU A 321 22.20 -10.26 24.70
C LEU A 321 21.64 -11.27 25.72
N ARG A 322 20.36 -11.16 26.10
CA ARG A 322 19.68 -12.19 26.92
C ARG A 322 19.39 -13.46 26.13
N ARG A 323 18.92 -13.32 24.90
CA ARG A 323 18.56 -14.46 24.03
C ARG A 323 19.81 -15.14 23.46
N TYR A 324 20.81 -14.35 23.06
CA TYR A 324 22.04 -14.79 22.41
C TYR A 324 23.27 -14.17 23.12
N PRO A 325 23.67 -14.70 24.29
CA PRO A 325 24.78 -14.14 25.08
C PRO A 325 26.12 -14.09 24.34
N GLY A 326 26.33 -14.98 23.35
CA GLY A 326 27.52 -15.03 22.51
C GLY A 326 27.74 -13.77 21.65
N LEU A 327 26.73 -12.93 21.44
CA LEU A 327 26.86 -11.66 20.72
C LEU A 327 27.56 -10.57 21.56
N ARG A 328 27.71 -10.75 22.87
CA ARG A 328 28.25 -9.71 23.76
C ARG A 328 29.63 -9.20 23.35
N PRO A 329 30.64 -10.03 23.04
CA PRO A 329 31.97 -9.54 22.65
C PRO A 329 31.93 -8.72 21.36
N ILE A 330 31.14 -9.18 20.38
CA ILE A 330 30.97 -8.53 19.07
C ILE A 330 30.28 -7.17 19.24
N LEU A 331 29.14 -7.16 19.94
CA LEU A 331 28.35 -5.96 20.19
C LEU A 331 29.17 -4.93 20.97
N LEU A 332 29.89 -5.33 22.03
CA LEU A 332 30.71 -4.41 22.81
C LEU A 332 31.97 -3.95 22.06
N ALA A 333 32.53 -4.72 21.13
CA ALA A 333 33.64 -4.26 20.30
C ALA A 333 33.18 -3.18 19.31
N LEU A 334 31.98 -3.34 18.73
CA LEU A 334 31.41 -2.38 17.77
C LEU A 334 30.72 -1.19 18.43
N HIS A 335 30.16 -1.34 19.64
CA HIS A 335 29.52 -0.23 20.34
C HIS A 335 30.59 0.73 20.90
N PRO A 336 30.57 2.02 20.50
CA PRO A 336 31.55 3.00 20.99
C PRO A 336 31.51 3.16 22.52
N GLN A 337 32.65 3.53 23.08
CA GLN A 337 32.82 3.89 24.48
C GLN A 337 33.52 5.26 24.53
N PRO A 338 32.77 6.36 24.37
CA PRO A 338 33.34 7.70 24.41
C PRO A 338 33.85 8.02 25.83
N ASP A 339 34.91 8.84 25.92
CA ASP A 339 35.38 9.35 27.21
C ASP A 339 34.43 10.45 27.71
N GLU A 340 34.22 10.49 29.03
CA GLU A 340 33.23 11.34 29.67
C GLU A 340 33.48 12.85 29.47
N ASP A 341 34.76 13.23 29.32
CA ASP A 341 35.21 14.62 29.26
C ASP A 341 35.48 15.11 27.81
N ASP A 342 35.20 14.31 26.78
CA ASP A 342 35.50 14.63 25.37
C ASP A 342 34.61 15.71 24.76
N CYS A 343 33.41 15.89 25.29
CA CYS A 343 32.44 16.84 24.75
C CYS A 343 32.39 18.12 25.57
N ASN A 344 32.66 19.26 24.92
CA ASN A 344 32.59 20.58 25.54
C ASN A 344 31.23 21.24 25.28
N ASP A 345 30.38 21.27 26.29
CA ASP A 345 29.03 21.82 26.25
C ASP A 345 28.99 23.35 26.07
N ALA A 346 30.08 24.06 26.32
CA ALA A 346 30.17 25.50 26.07
C ALA A 346 30.29 25.85 24.57
N THR A 347 30.68 24.89 23.72
CA THR A 347 30.97 25.14 22.29
C THR A 347 30.26 24.19 21.33
N THR A 348 29.77 23.05 21.82
CA THR A 348 29.17 21.99 20.99
C THR A 348 27.96 21.35 21.67
N SER A 349 27.02 20.86 20.87
CA SER A 349 25.90 20.04 21.35
C SER A 349 26.40 18.66 21.76
N CYS A 350 26.25 18.33 23.04
CA CYS A 350 26.74 17.09 23.66
C CYS A 350 25.64 16.05 23.90
N LEU A 351 24.41 16.29 23.45
CA LEU A 351 23.30 15.36 23.65
C LEU A 351 23.62 13.96 23.13
N ARG A 352 24.12 13.85 21.89
CA ARG A 352 24.48 12.57 21.28
C ARG A 352 25.57 11.83 22.06
N HIS A 353 26.59 12.55 22.50
CA HIS A 353 27.67 12.02 23.34
C HIS A 353 27.12 11.43 24.65
N ARG A 354 26.27 12.17 25.36
CA ARG A 354 25.61 11.68 26.60
C ARG A 354 24.72 10.46 26.36
N LEU A 355 23.98 10.41 25.25
CA LEU A 355 23.15 9.25 24.90
C LEU A 355 23.99 8.00 24.60
N VAL A 356 25.12 8.15 23.92
CA VAL A 356 26.02 7.02 23.64
C VAL A 356 26.73 6.53 24.90
N MET A 357 27.16 7.44 25.78
CA MET A 357 27.67 7.06 27.10
C MET A 357 26.62 6.25 27.89
N LEU A 358 25.38 6.73 27.92
CA LEU A 358 24.28 5.99 28.55
C LEU A 358 24.12 4.61 27.90
N SER A 359 24.01 4.57 26.57
CA SER A 359 23.86 3.32 25.80
C SER A 359 24.96 2.30 26.14
N ARG A 360 26.22 2.75 26.21
CA ARG A 360 27.34 1.90 26.61
C ARG A 360 27.19 1.39 28.05
N ALA A 361 26.82 2.26 28.99
CA ALA A 361 26.62 1.88 30.40
C ALA A 361 25.46 0.90 30.60
N LEU A 362 24.41 0.98 29.78
CA LEU A 362 23.28 0.04 29.82
C LEU A 362 23.69 -1.38 29.38
N LEU A 363 24.61 -1.48 28.42
CA LEU A 363 24.96 -2.74 27.75
C LEU A 363 26.19 -3.44 28.36
N ASP A 364 27.13 -2.66 28.90
CA ASP A 364 28.38 -3.14 29.49
C ASP A 364 28.38 -2.96 31.02
N PRO A 365 28.15 -4.03 31.80
CA PRO A 365 28.21 -3.96 33.26
C PRO A 365 29.58 -3.55 33.82
N ALA A 366 30.66 -3.69 33.05
CA ALA A 366 31.99 -3.26 33.47
C ALA A 366 32.22 -1.76 33.22
N CYS A 367 31.42 -1.13 32.36
CA CYS A 367 31.50 0.30 32.09
C CYS A 367 30.82 1.08 33.21
N SER A 368 31.55 2.01 33.83
CA SER A 368 31.03 2.86 34.91
C SER A 368 31.49 4.29 34.74
N TYR A 369 30.65 5.13 34.13
CA TYR A 369 30.83 6.57 34.08
C TYR A 369 30.58 7.25 35.43
N ARG A 370 31.20 8.41 35.68
CA ARG A 370 31.03 9.16 36.94
C ARG A 370 29.71 9.94 36.98
N HIS A 371 29.14 10.24 35.81
CA HIS A 371 27.93 11.05 35.65
C HIS A 371 26.74 10.49 36.46
N PRO A 372 26.22 11.25 37.45
CA PRO A 372 25.25 10.72 38.41
C PRO A 372 23.93 10.29 37.78
N VAL A 373 23.43 11.05 36.81
CA VAL A 373 22.17 10.72 36.10
C VAL A 373 22.30 9.45 35.26
N ILE A 374 23.42 9.26 34.53
CA ILE A 374 23.64 8.03 33.74
C ILE A 374 23.65 6.79 34.64
N ARG A 375 24.35 6.87 35.79
CA ARG A 375 24.37 5.77 36.77
C ARG A 375 22.99 5.43 37.30
N GLU A 376 22.20 6.46 37.67
CA GLU A 376 20.84 6.25 38.16
C GLU A 376 19.95 5.60 37.10
N PHE A 377 19.95 6.11 35.87
CA PHE A 377 19.11 5.57 34.80
C PHE A 377 19.54 4.18 34.36
N THR A 378 20.82 3.82 34.52
CA THR A 378 21.29 2.45 34.32
C THR A 378 20.62 1.47 35.29
N VAL A 379 20.55 1.83 36.57
CA VAL A 379 19.87 1.00 37.59
C VAL A 379 18.36 0.91 37.30
N ARG A 380 17.72 2.02 36.95
CA ARG A 380 16.27 2.06 36.66
C ARG A 380 15.91 1.24 35.43
N PHE A 381 16.72 1.33 34.37
CA PHE A 381 16.55 0.55 33.15
C PHE A 381 16.70 -0.96 33.42
N GLN A 382 17.73 -1.36 34.16
CA GLN A 382 17.94 -2.75 34.54
C GLN A 382 16.78 -3.28 35.42
N ALA A 383 16.28 -2.46 36.34
CA ALA A 383 15.14 -2.81 37.19
C ALA A 383 13.86 -3.03 36.37
N LEU A 384 13.59 -2.17 35.39
CA LEU A 384 12.44 -2.26 34.49
C LEU A 384 12.45 -3.56 33.68
N LEU A 385 13.62 -3.95 33.17
CA LEU A 385 13.78 -5.18 32.40
C LEU A 385 13.97 -6.43 33.28
N ARG A 386 13.96 -6.34 34.61
CA ARG A 386 14.31 -7.49 35.47
C ARG A 386 13.31 -8.65 35.37
N THR A 387 12.02 -8.34 35.23
CA THR A 387 10.92 -9.32 35.27
C THR A 387 10.42 -9.75 33.89
N GLY A 388 10.93 -9.15 32.81
CA GLY A 388 10.47 -9.43 31.46
C GLY A 388 11.08 -8.49 30.41
N PRO A 389 10.50 -8.45 29.20
CA PRO A 389 11.02 -7.63 28.11
C PRO A 389 10.63 -6.16 28.16
N SER A 390 9.78 -5.73 29.11
CA SER A 390 9.14 -4.39 29.12
C SER A 390 8.33 -4.14 27.83
N ASN A 391 7.73 -2.96 27.69
CA ASN A 391 7.19 -2.48 26.42
C ASN A 391 7.78 -1.12 26.01
N SER A 392 7.61 -0.73 24.74
CA SER A 392 8.18 0.50 24.21
C SER A 392 7.63 1.77 24.88
N SER A 393 6.40 1.74 25.39
CA SER A 393 5.81 2.88 26.10
C SER A 393 6.48 3.13 27.46
N GLU A 394 6.75 2.07 28.23
CA GLU A 394 7.47 2.16 29.51
C GLU A 394 8.92 2.63 29.31
N ILE A 395 9.59 2.18 28.25
CA ILE A 395 10.92 2.64 27.88
C ILE A 395 10.90 4.11 27.45
N ALA A 396 9.93 4.50 26.64
CA ALA A 396 9.76 5.90 26.24
C ALA A 396 9.54 6.81 27.46
N ALA A 397 8.74 6.38 28.44
CA ALA A 397 8.55 7.14 29.68
C ALA A 397 9.88 7.33 30.45
N LEU A 398 10.71 6.29 30.53
CA LEU A 398 12.05 6.37 31.12
C LEU A 398 12.96 7.32 30.31
N ALA A 399 12.93 7.25 28.99
CA ALA A 399 13.69 8.10 28.08
C ALA A 399 13.31 9.59 28.22
N LEU A 400 12.01 9.88 28.33
CA LEU A 400 11.49 11.24 28.52
C LEU A 400 11.89 11.84 29.87
N ASP A 401 11.95 11.02 30.93
CA ASP A 401 12.48 11.47 32.23
C ASP A 401 13.99 11.74 32.16
N PHE A 402 14.74 10.90 31.43
CA PHE A 402 16.18 11.12 31.22
C PHE A 402 16.45 12.46 30.53
N VAL A 403 15.84 12.70 29.37
CA VAL A 403 16.07 13.94 28.61
C VAL A 403 15.63 15.17 29.40
N THR A 404 14.51 15.10 30.11
CA THR A 404 14.06 16.20 30.99
C THR A 404 15.12 16.59 32.02
N ARG A 405 15.88 15.62 32.55
CA ARG A 405 16.89 15.83 33.59
C ARG A 405 18.28 16.17 33.06
N THR A 406 18.59 15.80 31.82
CA THR A 406 19.92 16.00 31.22
C THR A 406 19.98 17.08 30.14
N ARG A 407 18.83 17.69 29.80
CA ARG A 407 18.76 18.70 28.75
C ARG A 407 19.50 19.97 29.16
N LEU A 408 20.39 20.44 28.29
CA LEU A 408 21.13 21.68 28.44
C LEU A 408 20.76 22.66 27.32
N PRO A 409 20.89 23.98 27.53
CA PRO A 409 20.70 24.96 26.46
C PRO A 409 21.62 24.72 25.25
N SER A 410 22.85 24.24 25.50
CA SER A 410 23.85 23.92 24.48
C SER A 410 23.47 22.77 23.56
N ASP A 411 22.48 21.95 23.90
CA ASP A 411 22.01 20.87 23.04
C ASP A 411 21.42 21.37 21.72
N GLN A 412 21.03 22.65 21.67
CA GLN A 412 20.49 23.31 20.48
C GLN A 412 21.57 23.89 19.56
N PHE A 413 22.86 23.79 19.92
CA PHE A 413 23.95 24.27 19.08
C PHE A 413 24.03 23.51 17.76
N ALA A 414 24.22 24.23 16.65
CA ALA A 414 24.37 23.64 15.32
C ALA A 414 25.63 22.76 15.19
N ARG A 415 26.69 23.07 15.96
CA ARG A 415 27.90 22.25 16.01
C ARG A 415 27.68 21.07 16.96
N VAL A 416 27.45 19.88 16.40
CA VAL A 416 27.24 18.64 17.15
C VAL A 416 28.56 17.88 17.31
N HIS A 417 28.76 17.23 18.45
CA HIS A 417 29.91 16.35 18.68
C HIS A 417 29.67 14.96 18.07
N PHE A 418 30.54 14.55 17.14
CA PHE A 418 30.41 13.28 16.40
C PHE A 418 31.45 12.21 16.78
N ALA A 419 32.60 12.60 17.34
CA ALA A 419 33.67 11.67 17.66
C ALA A 419 33.18 10.59 18.63
N ASP A 420 33.44 9.32 18.29
CA ASP A 420 33.04 8.14 19.07
C ASP A 420 31.55 8.09 19.50
N THR A 421 30.66 8.60 18.65
CA THR A 421 29.20 8.57 18.90
C THR A 421 28.37 7.80 17.87
N ILE A 422 29.02 7.17 16.88
CA ILE A 422 28.34 6.41 15.83
C ILE A 422 28.23 4.94 16.25
N VAL A 423 26.99 4.44 16.29
CA VAL A 423 26.67 3.01 16.47
C VAL A 423 26.18 2.51 15.11
N ASP A 424 27.04 1.78 14.40
CA ASP A 424 26.89 1.50 12.97
C ASP A 424 26.11 0.22 12.63
N TYR A 425 25.91 -0.66 13.62
CA TYR A 425 25.09 -1.88 13.47
C TYR A 425 23.60 -1.64 13.75
N ARG A 426 23.24 -0.48 14.33
CA ARG A 426 21.84 -0.16 14.66
C ARG A 426 21.10 0.37 13.44
N ASP A 427 19.78 0.26 13.48
CA ASP A 427 18.94 0.77 12.41
C ASP A 427 18.59 2.26 12.58
N ASP A 428 17.83 2.80 11.63
CA ASP A 428 17.39 4.21 11.68
C ASP A 428 16.09 4.45 12.44
N ASN A 429 15.55 3.42 13.10
CA ASN A 429 14.30 3.49 13.85
C ASN A 429 13.08 4.01 13.05
N ARG A 430 13.11 4.01 11.70
CA ARG A 430 11.98 4.55 10.91
C ARG A 430 10.67 3.80 11.16
N HIS A 431 10.75 2.50 11.42
CA HIS A 431 9.63 1.63 11.77
C HIS A 431 9.00 1.97 13.12
N PHE A 432 9.76 2.61 14.01
CA PHE A 432 9.32 2.95 15.35
C PHE A 432 8.35 4.13 15.36
N TRP A 433 8.45 5.03 14.38
CA TRP A 433 7.68 6.27 14.35
C TRP A 433 6.47 6.22 13.43
N ARG A 434 5.37 6.79 13.91
CA ARG A 434 4.19 7.15 13.11
C ARG A 434 4.00 8.65 13.20
N PHE A 435 3.91 9.32 12.06
CA PHE A 435 3.60 10.74 11.98
C PHE A 435 2.11 10.94 11.72
N ILE A 436 1.52 11.91 12.40
CA ILE A 436 0.20 12.44 12.14
C ILE A 436 0.38 13.46 11.02
N GLU A 437 0.13 13.07 9.78
CA GLU A 437 0.29 13.96 8.63
C GLU A 437 -0.70 15.14 8.70
N PRO A 438 -0.24 16.41 8.70
CA PRO A 438 -1.11 17.55 8.48
C PRO A 438 -1.55 17.59 7.01
N GLU A 439 -2.72 18.16 6.75
CA GLU A 439 -3.26 18.29 5.40
C GLU A 439 -2.28 18.98 4.42
N GLY A 440 -2.01 18.35 3.28
CA GLY A 440 -1.47 19.03 2.09
C GLY A 440 0.05 19.20 1.98
N GLY A 441 0.87 18.40 2.68
CA GLY A 441 2.33 18.39 2.48
C GLY A 441 2.81 17.14 1.76
N GLU A 442 3.08 17.22 0.45
CA GLU A 442 3.90 16.22 -0.24
C GLU A 442 5.33 16.30 0.32
N THR A 443 5.67 15.43 1.25
CA THR A 443 7.06 15.11 1.54
C THR A 443 7.17 13.64 1.87
N SER A 444 7.79 12.92 0.94
CA SER A 444 8.06 11.48 1.00
C SER A 444 8.81 11.13 2.27
N THR A 445 8.10 10.62 3.27
CA THR A 445 8.69 9.86 4.37
C THR A 445 8.05 8.47 4.33
N SER A 446 8.89 7.54 3.85
CA SER A 446 8.83 6.08 3.96
C SER A 446 7.50 5.45 4.36
N ASP A 447 6.93 4.73 3.39
CA ASP A 447 6.01 3.60 3.53
C ASP A 447 5.54 3.32 4.96
N THR A 448 4.32 3.77 5.21
CA THR A 448 3.52 3.44 6.39
C THR A 448 3.72 1.98 6.78
N PHE A 449 4.30 1.77 7.96
CA PHE A 449 4.36 0.49 8.62
C PHE A 449 2.93 -0.04 8.80
N ARG A 450 2.48 -0.85 7.83
CA ARG A 450 1.29 -1.69 7.97
C ARG A 450 1.54 -2.52 9.23
N PRO A 451 0.72 -2.38 10.30
CA PRO A 451 0.84 -3.29 11.41
C PRO A 451 0.77 -4.71 10.85
N SER A 452 1.72 -5.54 11.24
CA SER A 452 1.67 -6.99 11.03
C SER A 452 0.23 -7.42 11.29
N SER A 453 -0.38 -7.98 10.25
CA SER A 453 -1.72 -8.54 10.29
C SER A 453 -1.91 -9.32 11.58
N SER A 454 -2.92 -8.95 12.36
CA SER A 454 -3.53 -9.91 13.26
C SER A 454 -3.83 -11.16 12.42
N PRO A 455 -3.32 -12.34 12.81
CA PRO A 455 -3.49 -13.55 12.01
C PRO A 455 -4.99 -13.86 11.96
N GLY A 456 -5.64 -13.58 10.83
CA GLY A 456 -7.06 -13.86 10.65
C GLY A 456 -7.79 -13.11 9.52
N GLU A 457 -7.35 -11.93 9.08
CA GLU A 457 -8.09 -11.17 8.06
C GLU A 457 -7.35 -11.16 6.72
N GLN A 458 -7.77 -12.01 5.79
CA GLN A 458 -7.47 -11.82 4.37
C GLN A 458 -8.07 -10.48 3.93
N ARG A 459 -7.25 -9.46 3.82
CA ARG A 459 -7.68 -8.14 3.32
C ARG A 459 -7.52 -8.10 1.81
N LEU A 460 -8.62 -7.81 1.12
CA LEU A 460 -8.55 -7.39 -0.27
C LEU A 460 -7.84 -6.02 -0.34
N PRO A 461 -7.16 -5.70 -1.47
CA PRO A 461 -6.57 -4.38 -1.65
C PRO A 461 -7.65 -3.29 -1.52
N PRO A 462 -7.33 -2.13 -0.91
CA PRO A 462 -8.28 -1.04 -0.75
C PRO A 462 -8.72 -0.50 -2.11
N ARG A 463 -9.96 -0.04 -2.17
CA ARG A 463 -10.46 0.77 -3.27
C ARG A 463 -10.34 2.24 -2.90
N HIS A 464 -9.77 3.01 -3.80
CA HIS A 464 -9.57 4.44 -3.60
C HIS A 464 -10.76 5.22 -4.18
N TYR A 465 -11.28 6.18 -3.41
CA TYR A 465 -12.36 7.07 -3.83
C TYR A 465 -11.91 8.52 -3.73
N PRO A 466 -12.33 9.38 -4.69
CA PRO A 466 -12.08 10.79 -4.59
C PRO A 466 -12.92 11.42 -3.47
N GLU A 467 -12.40 12.51 -2.91
CA GLU A 467 -13.12 13.36 -1.95
C GLU A 467 -13.26 14.77 -2.52
N TRP A 468 -14.47 15.33 -2.42
CA TRP A 468 -14.77 16.67 -2.87
C TRP A 468 -14.27 17.71 -1.86
N ASP A 469 -13.58 18.72 -2.37
CA ASP A 469 -13.12 19.87 -1.60
C ASP A 469 -13.89 21.12 -2.03
N GLU A 470 -14.74 21.62 -1.12
CA GLU A 470 -15.62 22.78 -1.38
C GLU A 470 -14.83 24.08 -1.56
N HIS A 471 -13.65 24.20 -0.92
CA HIS A 471 -12.83 25.42 -1.00
C HIS A 471 -12.17 25.55 -2.38
N SER A 472 -11.62 24.44 -2.89
CA SER A 472 -10.99 24.40 -4.22
C SER A 472 -11.99 24.12 -5.35
N ARG A 473 -13.22 23.70 -5.02
CA ARG A 473 -14.25 23.22 -5.96
C ARG A 473 -13.71 22.14 -6.91
N SER A 474 -12.92 21.23 -6.36
CA SER A 474 -12.26 20.17 -7.10
C SER A 474 -12.23 18.88 -6.29
N TYR A 475 -12.02 17.76 -6.98
CA TYR A 475 -11.82 16.47 -6.31
C TYR A 475 -10.35 16.28 -5.96
N ARG A 476 -10.11 15.78 -4.75
CA ARG A 476 -8.83 15.17 -4.37
C ARG A 476 -8.85 13.73 -4.88
N PRO A 477 -8.03 13.36 -5.88
CA PRO A 477 -8.03 12.02 -6.45
C PRO A 477 -7.49 11.00 -5.45
N ASP A 478 -8.02 9.78 -5.49
CA ASP A 478 -7.58 8.62 -4.69
C ASP A 478 -7.43 8.86 -3.17
N TRP A 479 -8.21 9.81 -2.65
CA TRP A 479 -8.01 10.38 -1.31
C TRP A 479 -8.44 9.46 -0.17
N VAL A 480 -9.57 8.75 -0.33
CA VAL A 480 -10.13 7.87 0.70
C VAL A 480 -9.89 6.41 0.34
N SER A 481 -9.28 5.65 1.25
CA SER A 481 -9.04 4.21 1.12
C SER A 481 -10.16 3.42 1.78
N VAL A 482 -10.95 2.71 0.97
CA VAL A 482 -12.09 1.89 1.41
C VAL A 482 -11.71 0.41 1.38
N TYR A 483 -11.94 -0.29 2.48
CA TYR A 483 -11.68 -1.72 2.63
C TYR A 483 -12.99 -2.49 2.83
N ASP A 484 -13.23 -3.47 1.97
CA ASP A 484 -14.35 -4.41 2.08
C ASP A 484 -14.06 -5.50 3.12
N TYR A 485 -14.98 -5.69 4.05
CA TYR A 485 -14.96 -6.76 5.04
C TYR A 485 -16.31 -7.47 5.08
N LEU A 486 -16.31 -8.78 5.35
CA LEU A 486 -17.52 -9.46 5.81
C LEU A 486 -17.69 -9.18 7.30
N HIS A 487 -18.89 -8.77 7.71
CA HIS A 487 -19.15 -8.51 9.12
C HIS A 487 -19.00 -9.80 9.94
N PRO A 488 -18.28 -9.80 11.09
CA PRO A 488 -18.18 -10.95 11.98
C PRO A 488 -19.55 -11.48 12.40
N THR A 489 -19.66 -12.79 12.55
CA THR A 489 -20.89 -13.49 12.94
C THR A 489 -21.09 -13.49 14.47
N GLY A 490 -22.28 -13.12 14.92
CA GLY A 490 -22.80 -13.30 16.28
C GLY A 490 -23.83 -14.44 16.36
N ASP A 491 -24.71 -14.38 17.37
CA ASP A 491 -25.75 -15.39 17.58
C ASP A 491 -27.05 -15.03 16.84
N ALA A 492 -27.44 -15.84 15.85
CA ALA A 492 -28.66 -15.67 15.07
C ALA A 492 -29.94 -15.73 15.94
N ALA A 493 -29.91 -16.46 17.07
CA ALA A 493 -31.06 -16.58 17.96
C ALA A 493 -31.47 -15.23 18.59
N LEU A 494 -30.53 -14.28 18.69
CA LEU A 494 -30.83 -12.93 19.13
C LEU A 494 -31.79 -12.23 18.16
N ILE A 495 -31.54 -12.31 16.85
CA ILE A 495 -32.41 -11.71 15.84
C ILE A 495 -33.78 -12.40 15.79
N ASP A 496 -33.82 -13.73 15.93
CA ASP A 496 -35.09 -14.46 16.01
C ASP A 496 -35.91 -14.05 17.25
N GLY A 497 -35.26 -13.82 18.38
CA GLY A 497 -35.88 -13.27 19.59
C GLY A 497 -36.46 -11.87 19.37
N LEU A 498 -35.76 -11.00 18.63
CA LEU A 498 -36.23 -9.66 18.29
C LEU A 498 -37.46 -9.68 17.36
N LEU A 499 -37.45 -10.55 16.35
CA LEU A 499 -38.61 -10.74 15.45
C LEU A 499 -39.82 -11.29 16.21
N GLN A 500 -39.60 -12.18 17.20
CA GLN A 500 -40.68 -12.69 18.06
C GLN A 500 -41.26 -11.61 18.99
N LYS A 501 -40.41 -10.75 19.57
CA LYS A 501 -40.83 -9.60 20.39
C LYS A 501 -41.80 -8.70 19.61
N HIS A 502 -41.54 -8.49 18.32
CA HIS A 502 -42.35 -7.63 17.43
C HIS A 502 -43.32 -8.41 16.53
N ARG A 503 -43.78 -9.60 16.95
CA ARG A 503 -44.66 -10.47 16.13
C ARG A 503 -45.95 -9.80 15.67
N LEU A 504 -46.56 -8.94 16.50
CA LEU A 504 -47.77 -8.20 16.14
C LEU A 504 -47.51 -7.20 15.00
N LEU A 505 -46.41 -6.47 15.08
CA LEU A 505 -45.94 -5.55 14.03
C LEU A 505 -45.63 -6.32 12.74
N SER A 506 -44.85 -7.41 12.85
CA SER A 506 -44.47 -8.26 11.73
C SER A 506 -45.70 -8.76 10.97
N ASN A 507 -46.72 -9.24 11.68
CA ASN A 507 -47.97 -9.69 11.05
C ASN A 507 -48.75 -8.55 10.36
N ARG A 508 -48.74 -7.33 10.93
CA ARG A 508 -49.39 -6.16 10.33
C ARG A 508 -48.66 -5.73 9.05
N LEU A 509 -47.34 -5.66 9.10
CA LEU A 509 -46.49 -5.36 7.95
C LEU A 509 -46.66 -6.41 6.85
N ARG A 510 -46.69 -7.70 7.19
CA ARG A 510 -46.95 -8.79 6.22
C ARG A 510 -48.23 -8.55 5.42
N ARG A 511 -49.32 -8.18 6.10
CA ARG A 511 -50.61 -7.89 5.44
C ARG A 511 -50.53 -6.68 4.51
N LEU A 512 -49.81 -5.63 4.90
CA LEU A 512 -49.59 -4.46 4.04
C LEU A 512 -48.71 -4.82 2.83
N PHE A 513 -47.69 -5.65 3.02
CA PHE A 513 -46.81 -6.11 1.94
C PHE A 513 -47.50 -7.10 0.99
N ASP A 514 -48.35 -7.99 1.49
CA ASP A 514 -49.15 -8.89 0.65
C ASP A 514 -50.17 -8.11 -0.21
N LEU A 515 -50.60 -6.92 0.22
CA LEU A 515 -51.41 -5.99 -0.60
C LEU A 515 -50.59 -5.22 -1.65
N LEU A 516 -49.26 -5.09 -1.45
CA LEU A 516 -48.33 -4.41 -2.35
C LEU A 516 -47.63 -5.37 -3.33
N LYS A 517 -47.72 -6.68 -3.10
CA LYS A 517 -47.32 -7.69 -4.09
C LYS A 517 -48.14 -7.49 -5.36
N PRO A 518 -47.52 -7.49 -6.55
CA PRO A 518 -48.26 -7.32 -7.80
C PRO A 518 -49.38 -8.35 -7.87
N GLN A 519 -50.63 -7.88 -7.83
CA GLN A 519 -51.77 -8.71 -8.15
C GLN A 519 -51.89 -8.75 -9.68
N GLU A 520 -51.69 -9.96 -10.21
CA GLU A 520 -51.97 -10.39 -11.58
C GLU A 520 -50.94 -10.06 -12.69
N ARG A 521 -50.54 -11.11 -13.42
CA ARG A 521 -49.91 -11.01 -14.74
C ARG A 521 -51.00 -10.66 -15.73
N GLU A 522 -50.98 -9.45 -16.28
CA GLU A 522 -51.95 -9.06 -17.29
C GLU A 522 -51.62 -9.82 -18.59
N ARG A 523 -52.57 -10.63 -19.08
CA ARG A 523 -52.40 -11.43 -20.30
C ARG A 523 -52.77 -10.58 -21.49
N ILE A 524 -51.78 -10.11 -22.22
CA ILE A 524 -51.98 -9.34 -23.45
C ILE A 524 -52.10 -10.33 -24.61
N ARG A 525 -53.31 -10.47 -25.13
CA ARG A 525 -53.63 -11.36 -26.27
C ARG A 525 -53.50 -10.59 -27.60
N ARG A 526 -53.40 -11.33 -28.71
CA ARG A 526 -53.28 -10.78 -30.08
C ARG A 526 -51.99 -10.03 -30.36
N GLN A 527 -50.86 -10.66 -30.06
CA GLN A 527 -49.54 -10.17 -30.47
C GLN A 527 -49.01 -11.01 -31.65
N GLU A 528 -48.26 -10.38 -32.55
CA GLU A 528 -47.58 -11.09 -33.65
C GLU A 528 -46.43 -11.91 -33.06
N ASP A 529 -45.54 -11.25 -32.31
CA ASP A 529 -44.48 -11.87 -31.52
C ASP A 529 -44.85 -11.89 -30.03
N GLY A 530 -45.08 -13.08 -29.49
CA GLY A 530 -45.38 -13.29 -28.07
C GLY A 530 -44.63 -14.49 -27.51
N SER A 531 -44.48 -14.54 -26.18
CA SER A 531 -43.76 -15.62 -25.51
C SER A 531 -44.51 -16.96 -25.55
N GLU A 532 -45.84 -16.92 -25.69
CA GLU A 532 -46.69 -18.09 -25.77
C GLU A 532 -47.72 -17.96 -26.90
N LEU A 533 -48.25 -19.08 -27.35
CA LEU A 533 -49.17 -19.14 -28.47
C LEU A 533 -50.62 -19.10 -27.98
N ASP A 534 -51.42 -18.18 -28.51
CA ASP A 534 -52.83 -18.06 -28.19
C ASP A 534 -53.63 -19.05 -29.03
N LEU A 535 -53.89 -20.23 -28.45
CA LEU A 535 -54.58 -21.34 -29.11
C LEU A 535 -55.90 -20.94 -29.79
N ASP A 536 -56.69 -20.03 -29.20
CA ASP A 536 -57.96 -19.60 -29.80
C ASP A 536 -57.75 -18.77 -31.08
N MET A 537 -56.74 -17.89 -31.08
CA MET A 537 -56.40 -17.07 -32.25
C MET A 537 -55.67 -17.89 -33.30
N ALA A 538 -54.78 -18.79 -32.89
CA ALA A 538 -54.08 -19.69 -33.79
C ALA A 538 -55.02 -20.67 -34.50
N LEU A 539 -56.01 -21.23 -33.78
CA LEU A 539 -57.03 -22.07 -34.40
C LEU A 539 -57.87 -21.30 -35.42
N ARG A 540 -58.25 -20.05 -35.12
CA ARG A 540 -58.97 -19.20 -36.09
C ARG A 540 -58.11 -18.85 -37.31
N ALA A 541 -56.87 -18.44 -37.10
CA ALA A 541 -55.91 -18.21 -38.18
C ALA A 541 -55.71 -19.46 -39.05
N LEU A 542 -55.67 -20.65 -38.45
CA LEU A 542 -55.57 -21.92 -39.19
C LEU A 542 -56.84 -22.19 -40.01
N ILE A 543 -58.02 -21.94 -39.46
CA ILE A 543 -59.31 -22.08 -40.15
C ILE A 543 -59.37 -21.11 -41.34
N ASP A 544 -59.03 -19.84 -41.12
CA ASP A 544 -59.03 -18.79 -42.16
C ASP A 544 -58.04 -19.14 -43.28
N TYR A 545 -56.86 -19.64 -42.92
CA TYR A 545 -55.87 -20.13 -43.88
C TYR A 545 -56.38 -21.32 -44.69
N GLN A 546 -57.05 -22.30 -44.06
CA GLN A 546 -57.65 -23.43 -44.78
C GLN A 546 -58.82 -23.01 -45.68
N MET A 547 -59.50 -21.91 -45.36
CA MET A 547 -60.54 -21.30 -46.19
C MET A 547 -59.98 -20.40 -47.31
N GLY A 548 -58.65 -20.26 -47.42
CA GLY A 548 -57.98 -19.44 -48.44
C GLY A 548 -58.05 -17.93 -48.17
N MET A 549 -58.40 -17.52 -46.95
CA MET A 549 -58.38 -16.13 -46.50
C MET A 549 -57.00 -15.79 -45.91
N VAL A 550 -56.64 -14.50 -45.86
CA VAL A 550 -55.39 -14.05 -45.22
C VAL A 550 -55.60 -14.09 -43.70
N PRO A 551 -54.88 -14.94 -42.95
CA PRO A 551 -55.06 -15.05 -41.51
C PRO A 551 -54.44 -13.85 -40.77
N ASP A 552 -55.02 -13.49 -39.63
CA ASP A 552 -54.44 -12.49 -38.73
C ASP A 552 -53.13 -13.03 -38.13
N PRO A 553 -51.98 -12.37 -38.33
CA PRO A 553 -50.69 -12.84 -37.82
C PRO A 553 -50.58 -12.76 -36.29
N ARG A 554 -51.52 -12.12 -35.60
CA ARG A 554 -51.51 -11.90 -34.14
C ARG A 554 -51.99 -13.12 -33.35
N ILE A 555 -51.32 -14.24 -33.52
CA ILE A 555 -51.70 -15.52 -32.89
C ILE A 555 -51.02 -15.78 -31.54
N SER A 556 -50.18 -14.86 -31.08
CA SER A 556 -49.38 -15.01 -29.87
C SER A 556 -49.96 -14.19 -28.71
N LEU A 557 -49.55 -14.52 -27.50
CA LEU A 557 -49.80 -13.75 -26.29
C LEU A 557 -48.51 -13.54 -25.52
N SER A 558 -48.47 -12.45 -24.77
CA SER A 558 -47.39 -12.15 -23.84
C SER A 558 -47.96 -11.89 -22.45
N HIS A 559 -47.14 -12.13 -21.44
CA HIS A 559 -47.45 -11.75 -20.07
C HIS A 559 -46.73 -10.45 -19.77
N HIS A 560 -47.48 -9.41 -19.43
CA HIS A 560 -46.91 -8.22 -18.84
C HIS A 560 -47.06 -8.33 -17.32
N SER A 561 -45.96 -8.58 -16.61
CA SER A 561 -45.95 -8.26 -15.19
C SER A 561 -45.83 -6.75 -15.09
N ASN A 562 -46.81 -6.07 -14.52
CA ASN A 562 -46.62 -4.69 -14.09
C ASN A 562 -45.76 -4.70 -12.80
N GLY A 563 -44.52 -5.17 -12.98
CA GLY A 563 -43.70 -5.76 -11.94
C GLY A 563 -42.76 -4.73 -11.37
N ARG A 564 -42.93 -4.49 -10.08
CA ARG A 564 -41.97 -3.83 -9.18
C ARG A 564 -40.54 -4.30 -9.50
N ASP A 565 -39.73 -3.41 -10.08
CA ASP A 565 -38.36 -3.64 -10.52
C ASP A 565 -37.41 -2.69 -9.77
N LEU A 566 -37.11 -3.07 -8.53
CA LEU A 566 -36.43 -2.23 -7.55
C LEU A 566 -35.28 -3.01 -6.90
N ALA A 567 -34.07 -2.46 -6.91
CA ALA A 567 -32.97 -2.92 -6.06
C ALA A 567 -32.76 -1.95 -4.90
N VAL A 568 -32.59 -2.50 -3.69
CA VAL A 568 -32.49 -1.72 -2.46
C VAL A 568 -31.19 -2.05 -1.73
N LEU A 569 -30.40 -1.04 -1.39
CA LEU A 569 -29.24 -1.18 -0.50
C LEU A 569 -29.52 -0.36 0.77
N LEU A 570 -29.44 -1.00 1.93
CA LEU A 570 -29.46 -0.33 3.22
C LEU A 570 -28.04 -0.16 3.74
N LEU A 571 -27.61 1.09 3.90
CA LEU A 571 -26.31 1.49 4.41
C LEU A 571 -26.46 2.00 5.85
N LEU A 572 -25.80 1.31 6.78
CA LEU A 572 -25.83 1.61 8.21
C LEU A 572 -24.55 2.35 8.59
N ASP A 573 -24.70 3.52 9.21
CA ASP A 573 -23.59 4.20 9.87
C ASP A 573 -23.30 3.49 11.19
N LEU A 574 -22.15 2.82 11.28
CA LEU A 574 -21.72 2.04 12.45
C LEU A 574 -20.71 2.80 13.31
N SER A 575 -20.85 4.12 13.40
CA SER A 575 -19.99 4.98 14.21
C SER A 575 -20.26 4.86 15.70
N GLN A 576 -19.38 5.43 16.52
CA GLN A 576 -19.40 5.27 17.98
C GLN A 576 -20.70 5.75 18.66
N SER A 577 -21.43 6.70 18.07
CA SER A 577 -22.68 7.29 18.60
C SER A 577 -23.81 6.27 18.78
N LEU A 578 -23.82 5.18 18.00
CA LEU A 578 -24.83 4.14 18.14
C LEU A 578 -24.77 3.37 19.47
N ASN A 579 -23.67 3.49 20.23
CA ASN A 579 -23.55 2.88 21.56
C ASN A 579 -24.29 3.65 22.67
N GLU A 580 -24.87 4.82 22.38
CA GLU A 580 -25.64 5.58 23.35
C GLU A 580 -26.94 4.87 23.75
N THR A 581 -27.32 5.01 25.02
CA THR A 581 -28.56 4.42 25.56
C THR A 581 -29.74 5.36 25.38
N VAL A 582 -30.85 4.87 24.85
CA VAL A 582 -32.07 5.67 24.68
C VAL A 582 -32.77 5.85 26.03
N ALA A 583 -33.03 7.12 26.37
CA ALA A 583 -33.67 7.50 27.62
C ALA A 583 -35.06 6.86 27.73
N GLY A 584 -35.30 6.06 28.79
CA GLY A 584 -36.60 5.46 29.10
C GLY A 584 -36.81 4.02 28.61
N THR A 585 -35.96 3.49 27.71
CA THR A 585 -36.10 2.11 27.18
C THR A 585 -35.03 1.14 27.71
N GLY A 586 -33.88 1.65 28.16
CA GLY A 586 -32.75 0.83 28.62
C GLY A 586 -32.03 0.06 27.51
N GLN A 587 -32.37 0.32 26.24
CA GLN A 587 -31.71 -0.26 25.06
C GLN A 587 -30.76 0.77 24.42
N THR A 588 -29.73 0.30 23.70
CA THR A 588 -28.87 1.18 22.91
C THR A 588 -29.48 1.52 21.54
N VAL A 589 -29.05 2.62 20.93
CA VAL A 589 -29.46 2.98 19.55
C VAL A 589 -29.07 1.88 18.57
N LEU A 590 -27.93 1.21 18.79
CA LEU A 590 -27.50 0.02 18.03
C LEU A 590 -28.52 -1.12 18.12
N GLN A 591 -29.02 -1.45 19.32
CA GLN A 591 -30.01 -2.52 19.49
C GLN A 591 -31.34 -2.19 18.78
N LEU A 592 -31.80 -0.94 18.87
CA LEU A 592 -33.01 -0.50 18.17
C LEU A 592 -32.81 -0.48 16.64
N SER A 593 -31.61 -0.14 16.18
CA SER A 593 -31.23 -0.22 14.77
C SER A 593 -31.22 -1.67 14.29
N GLN A 594 -30.66 -2.60 15.07
CA GLN A 594 -30.73 -4.05 14.78
C GLN A 594 -32.18 -4.54 14.69
N GLU A 595 -33.07 -4.11 15.60
CA GLU A 595 -34.50 -4.43 15.57
C GLU A 595 -35.15 -3.92 14.27
N ALA A 596 -34.91 -2.66 13.90
CA ALA A 596 -35.49 -2.05 12.72
C ALA A 596 -34.98 -2.68 11.41
N VAL A 597 -33.67 -2.90 11.30
CA VAL A 597 -33.03 -3.52 10.13
C VAL A 597 -33.53 -4.95 9.95
N SER A 598 -33.67 -5.72 11.04
CA SER A 598 -34.20 -7.08 10.99
C SER A 598 -35.62 -7.11 10.45
N MET A 599 -36.46 -6.18 10.90
CA MET A 599 -37.85 -6.05 10.45
C MET A 599 -37.94 -5.68 8.97
N LEU A 600 -37.12 -4.71 8.52
CA LEU A 600 -37.07 -4.32 7.12
C LEU A 600 -36.56 -5.47 6.24
N ALA A 601 -35.48 -6.14 6.65
CA ALA A 601 -34.90 -7.25 5.91
C ALA A 601 -35.91 -8.39 5.72
N TRP A 602 -36.61 -8.77 6.79
CA TRP A 602 -37.68 -9.76 6.74
C TRP A 602 -38.84 -9.33 5.81
N ALA A 603 -39.22 -8.05 5.85
CA ALA A 603 -40.26 -7.50 5.01
C ALA A 603 -39.92 -7.50 3.52
N VAL A 604 -38.70 -7.06 3.16
CA VAL A 604 -38.24 -6.97 1.78
C VAL A 604 -37.99 -8.36 1.19
N ASP A 605 -37.45 -9.29 1.98
CA ASP A 605 -37.31 -10.71 1.58
C ASP A 605 -38.69 -11.33 1.27
N GLY A 606 -39.71 -11.01 2.07
CA GLY A 606 -41.09 -11.43 1.84
C GLY A 606 -41.74 -10.86 0.56
N LEU A 607 -41.23 -9.74 0.03
CA LEU A 607 -41.66 -9.12 -1.22
C LEU A 607 -40.93 -9.69 -2.46
N GLY A 608 -39.70 -10.17 -2.28
CA GLY A 608 -38.85 -10.72 -3.35
C GLY A 608 -38.02 -9.68 -4.10
N ASP A 609 -37.87 -8.46 -3.58
CA ASP A 609 -37.01 -7.42 -4.17
C ASP A 609 -35.52 -7.72 -3.85
N PRO A 610 -34.57 -7.52 -4.80
CA PRO A 610 -33.14 -7.59 -4.51
C PRO A 610 -32.71 -6.62 -3.41
N PHE A 611 -32.25 -7.16 -2.27
CA PHE A 611 -31.91 -6.40 -1.07
C PHE A 611 -30.51 -6.71 -0.55
N ALA A 612 -29.72 -5.67 -0.27
CA ALA A 612 -28.43 -5.77 0.39
C ALA A 612 -28.35 -4.87 1.63
N ILE A 613 -27.55 -5.30 2.62
CA ILE A 613 -27.29 -4.57 3.85
C ILE A 613 -25.78 -4.46 4.03
N ALA A 614 -25.30 -3.24 4.21
CA ALA A 614 -23.91 -2.96 4.55
C ALA A 614 -23.83 -1.94 5.67
N GLY A 615 -22.75 -2.00 6.44
CA GLY A 615 -22.38 -0.98 7.42
C GLY A 615 -21.10 -0.27 7.00
N PHE A 616 -20.88 0.94 7.50
CA PHE A 616 -19.60 1.61 7.34
C PHE A 616 -19.19 2.35 8.61
N HIS A 617 -17.90 2.52 8.78
CA HIS A 617 -17.31 3.46 9.72
C HIS A 617 -15.91 3.80 9.21
N SER A 618 -15.37 4.94 9.61
CA SER A 618 -14.04 5.37 9.21
C SER A 618 -13.12 5.58 10.40
N ASN A 619 -11.84 5.37 10.16
CA ASN A 619 -10.77 5.82 11.03
C ASN A 619 -9.77 6.58 10.15
N THR A 620 -9.98 7.89 10.01
CA THR A 620 -9.32 8.74 9.00
C THR A 620 -9.66 8.36 7.56
N ARG A 621 -9.17 9.14 6.59
CA ARG A 621 -9.26 8.84 5.15
C ARG A 621 -8.61 7.51 4.75
N HIS A 622 -7.65 7.02 5.53
CA HIS A 622 -6.83 5.88 5.16
C HIS A 622 -7.41 4.52 5.58
N ASP A 623 -8.49 4.48 6.37
CA ASP A 623 -9.14 3.24 6.82
C ASP A 623 -10.66 3.44 6.96
N LEU A 624 -11.35 3.60 5.82
CA LEU A 624 -12.81 3.47 5.77
C LEU A 624 -13.14 1.98 5.60
N ARG A 625 -13.85 1.40 6.56
CA ARG A 625 -14.26 0.00 6.48
C ARG A 625 -15.69 -0.10 6.03
N PHE A 626 -15.91 -0.87 4.98
CA PHE A 626 -17.22 -1.19 4.45
C PHE A 626 -17.54 -2.65 4.79
N LEU A 627 -18.51 -2.85 5.69
CA LEU A 627 -18.85 -4.13 6.30
C LEU A 627 -20.09 -4.70 5.62
N HIS A 628 -19.92 -5.76 4.82
CA HIS A 628 -21.02 -6.48 4.20
C HIS A 628 -21.72 -7.37 5.24
N ILE A 629 -23.01 -7.11 5.46
CA ILE A 629 -23.87 -7.91 6.36
C ILE A 629 -24.70 -8.89 5.52
N LYS A 630 -25.31 -8.40 4.44
CA LYS A 630 -26.11 -9.18 3.49
C LYS A 630 -25.83 -8.73 2.05
N GLY A 631 -25.39 -9.65 1.20
CA GLY A 631 -25.29 -9.43 -0.24
C GLY A 631 -26.64 -9.56 -0.98
N PHE A 632 -26.71 -9.01 -2.19
CA PHE A 632 -27.90 -9.13 -3.06
C PHE A 632 -28.24 -10.57 -3.46
N SER A 633 -27.25 -11.48 -3.48
CA SER A 633 -27.43 -12.89 -3.81
C SER A 633 -27.69 -13.79 -2.61
N GLU A 634 -27.61 -13.26 -1.38
CA GLU A 634 -27.86 -14.01 -0.16
C GLU A 634 -29.34 -13.96 0.21
N ALA A 635 -29.89 -15.08 0.72
CA ALA A 635 -31.23 -15.11 1.29
C ALA A 635 -31.22 -14.57 2.74
N TRP A 636 -32.37 -14.19 3.27
CA TRP A 636 -32.50 -13.86 4.70
C TRP A 636 -32.48 -15.14 5.57
N ASP A 637 -31.29 -15.70 5.76
CA ASP A 637 -31.04 -16.94 6.51
C ASP A 637 -30.32 -16.70 7.84
N ASP A 638 -30.06 -17.78 8.60
CA ASP A 638 -29.40 -17.70 9.90
C ASP A 638 -27.95 -17.17 9.81
N THR A 639 -27.30 -17.29 8.66
CA THR A 639 -25.95 -16.73 8.42
C THR A 639 -26.02 -15.21 8.41
N VAL A 640 -26.98 -14.64 7.68
CA VAL A 640 -27.18 -13.20 7.61
C VAL A 640 -27.65 -12.65 8.97
N LYS A 641 -28.58 -13.37 9.64
CA LYS A 641 -29.02 -13.00 11.00
C LYS A 641 -27.86 -12.99 11.99
N ALA A 642 -26.96 -13.98 11.93
CA ALA A 642 -25.76 -14.03 12.76
C ALA A 642 -24.87 -12.81 12.51
N ARG A 643 -24.61 -12.44 11.25
CA ARG A 643 -23.82 -11.24 10.94
C ARG A 643 -24.47 -9.95 11.45
N LEU A 644 -25.79 -9.83 11.34
CA LEU A 644 -26.54 -8.69 11.87
C LEU A 644 -26.50 -8.64 13.41
N ALA A 645 -26.61 -9.78 14.09
CA ALA A 645 -26.45 -9.86 15.55
C ALA A 645 -25.05 -9.43 16.00
N GLY A 646 -24.04 -9.69 15.16
CA GLY A 646 -22.65 -9.34 15.41
C GLY A 646 -22.32 -7.86 15.31
N MET A 647 -23.24 -6.99 14.84
CA MET A 647 -22.98 -5.57 14.60
C MET A 647 -22.31 -4.88 15.79
N GLN A 648 -21.26 -4.11 15.51
CA GLN A 648 -20.55 -3.30 16.51
C GLN A 648 -20.38 -1.88 15.99
N ALA A 649 -20.69 -0.92 16.85
CA ALA A 649 -20.53 0.51 16.60
C ALA A 649 -19.15 0.99 17.08
N ARG A 650 -18.34 1.56 16.16
CA ARG A 650 -16.96 1.97 16.41
C ARG A 650 -16.55 3.14 15.50
N TRP A 651 -15.61 3.97 15.97
CA TRP A 651 -14.94 5.00 15.18
C TRP A 651 -15.87 6.10 14.60
N SER A 652 -15.48 6.70 13.47
CA SER A 652 -16.01 7.94 12.88
C SER A 652 -16.87 7.71 11.63
N THR A 653 -17.41 8.79 11.04
CA THR A 653 -18.39 8.78 9.94
C THR A 653 -17.90 9.58 8.72
N ARG A 654 -17.18 8.93 7.80
CA ARG A 654 -16.82 9.51 6.49
C ARG A 654 -17.79 9.09 5.38
N MET A 655 -18.97 9.72 5.38
CA MET A 655 -20.14 9.30 4.60
C MET A 655 -19.95 9.39 3.08
N GLY A 656 -19.31 10.43 2.54
CA GLY A 656 -19.27 10.65 1.08
C GLY A 656 -18.57 9.52 0.31
N ALA A 657 -17.40 9.07 0.79
CA ALA A 657 -16.71 7.91 0.22
C ALA A 657 -17.50 6.60 0.41
N ALA A 658 -18.18 6.41 1.54
CA ALA A 658 -19.05 5.25 1.75
C ALA A 658 -20.24 5.22 0.78
N LEU A 659 -20.82 6.38 0.46
CA LEU A 659 -21.89 6.51 -0.54
C LEU A 659 -21.40 6.13 -1.94
N ARG A 660 -20.26 6.69 -2.38
CA ARG A 660 -19.64 6.35 -3.67
C ARG A 660 -19.27 4.86 -3.77
N HIS A 661 -18.88 4.25 -2.65
CA HIS A 661 -18.61 2.82 -2.63
C HIS A 661 -19.88 1.97 -2.68
N ALA A 662 -20.94 2.35 -1.96
CA ALA A 662 -22.24 1.68 -2.03
C ALA A 662 -22.86 1.75 -3.44
N THR A 663 -22.70 2.89 -4.11
CA THR A 663 -23.10 3.10 -5.51
C THR A 663 -22.60 2.01 -6.44
N HIS A 664 -21.31 1.66 -6.37
CA HIS A 664 -20.71 0.65 -7.23
C HIS A 664 -21.46 -0.71 -7.18
N PHE A 665 -22.02 -1.08 -6.02
CA PHE A 665 -22.79 -2.33 -5.89
C PHE A 665 -24.22 -2.24 -6.45
N LEU A 666 -24.80 -1.03 -6.46
CA LEU A 666 -26.12 -0.73 -7.04
C LEU A 666 -26.05 -0.53 -8.55
N GLU A 667 -24.98 0.09 -9.07
CA GLU A 667 -24.76 0.28 -10.51
C GLU A 667 -24.76 -1.05 -11.26
N ALA A 668 -24.12 -2.08 -10.69
CA ALA A 668 -24.06 -3.43 -11.26
C ALA A 668 -25.44 -4.12 -11.41
N ARG A 669 -26.53 -3.55 -10.87
CA ARG A 669 -27.88 -4.12 -10.96
C ARG A 669 -28.60 -3.66 -12.22
N LYS A 670 -29.30 -4.60 -12.86
CA LYS A 670 -30.09 -4.37 -14.09
C LYS A 670 -31.48 -3.76 -13.83
N THR A 671 -31.84 -3.52 -12.57
CA THR A 671 -33.16 -3.00 -12.17
C THR A 671 -33.33 -1.54 -12.56
N SER A 672 -34.53 -1.17 -13.00
CA SER A 672 -34.89 0.18 -13.44
C SER A 672 -34.93 1.21 -12.31
N LYS A 673 -35.33 0.80 -11.09
CA LYS A 673 -35.24 1.65 -9.90
C LYS A 673 -34.16 1.13 -8.95
N LYS A 674 -33.31 2.03 -8.46
CA LYS A 674 -32.23 1.75 -7.50
C LYS A 674 -32.38 2.68 -6.31
N LEU A 675 -32.59 2.12 -5.12
CA LEU A 675 -32.85 2.85 -3.88
C LEU A 675 -31.69 2.60 -2.91
N LEU A 676 -31.02 3.68 -2.48
CA LEU A 676 -30.04 3.65 -1.40
C LEU A 676 -30.68 4.26 -0.15
N LEU A 677 -30.91 3.42 0.87
CA LEU A 677 -31.39 3.87 2.18
C LEU A 677 -30.20 4.05 3.11
N ILE A 678 -30.07 5.21 3.75
CA ILE A 678 -29.01 5.51 4.72
C ILE A 678 -29.64 5.61 6.10
N LEU A 679 -29.13 4.86 7.07
CA LEU A 679 -29.49 5.01 8.49
C LEU A 679 -28.27 5.57 9.23
N THR A 680 -28.41 6.76 9.81
CA THR A 680 -27.34 7.44 10.57
C THR A 680 -27.92 8.14 11.79
N ASP A 681 -27.12 8.25 12.84
CA ASP A 681 -27.46 8.97 14.07
C ASP A 681 -26.63 10.24 14.26
N GLY A 682 -25.83 10.65 13.27
CA GLY A 682 -24.89 11.74 13.43
C GLY A 682 -24.46 12.46 12.15
N MET A 683 -23.79 13.58 12.37
CA MET A 683 -23.20 14.39 11.30
C MET A 683 -21.90 13.76 10.79
N PRO A 684 -21.63 13.80 9.47
CA PRO A 684 -20.35 13.34 8.92
C PRO A 684 -19.18 14.02 9.64
N SER A 685 -18.34 13.22 10.29
CA SER A 685 -17.20 13.69 11.07
C SER A 685 -16.12 12.62 11.07
N ASP A 686 -14.87 13.03 10.97
CA ASP A 686 -13.71 12.14 11.03
C ASP A 686 -12.58 12.85 11.79
N VAL A 687 -11.74 12.09 12.48
CA VAL A 687 -10.72 12.62 13.40
C VAL A 687 -9.63 13.39 12.67
N ASP A 688 -9.46 13.16 11.37
CA ASP A 688 -8.49 13.85 10.51
C ASP A 688 -9.04 15.13 9.85
N VAL A 689 -10.32 15.48 10.05
CA VAL A 689 -10.94 16.67 9.46
C VAL A 689 -11.31 17.68 10.54
N ALA A 690 -10.66 18.83 10.53
CA ALA A 690 -10.89 19.90 11.51
C ALA A 690 -12.13 20.75 11.20
N ASP A 691 -12.49 20.93 9.92
CA ASP A 691 -13.68 21.67 9.49
C ASP A 691 -14.89 20.74 9.33
N PRO A 692 -15.91 20.82 10.21
CA PRO A 692 -17.11 20.00 10.09
C PRO A 692 -17.88 20.19 8.78
N GLN A 693 -17.73 21.35 8.10
CA GLN A 693 -18.43 21.61 6.85
C GLN A 693 -17.85 20.86 5.65
N HIS A 694 -16.57 20.47 5.71
CA HIS A 694 -15.90 19.78 4.60
C HIS A 694 -16.55 18.43 4.28
N LEU A 695 -16.75 17.57 5.28
CA LEU A 695 -17.37 16.25 5.09
C LEU A 695 -18.87 16.34 4.76
N ILE A 696 -19.55 17.39 5.23
CA ILE A 696 -20.94 17.68 4.83
C ILE A 696 -20.98 18.05 3.34
N ALA A 697 -20.05 18.89 2.88
CA ALA A 697 -19.96 19.28 1.48
C ALA A 697 -19.61 18.09 0.57
N ASP A 698 -18.69 17.21 1.01
CA ASP A 698 -18.37 15.99 0.28
C ASP A 698 -19.54 15.01 0.22
N ALA A 699 -20.23 14.76 1.34
CA ALA A 699 -21.43 13.91 1.35
C ALA A 699 -22.54 14.49 0.46
N ARG A 700 -22.74 15.80 0.47
CA ARG A 700 -23.69 16.50 -0.42
C ARG A 700 -23.32 16.31 -1.89
N GLN A 701 -22.03 16.37 -2.21
CA GLN A 701 -21.55 16.19 -3.57
C GLN A 701 -21.73 14.73 -4.01
N ALA A 702 -21.39 13.75 -3.16
CA ALA A 702 -21.67 12.33 -3.40
C ALA A 702 -23.16 12.09 -3.68
N VAL A 703 -24.07 12.64 -2.88
CA VAL A 703 -25.53 12.52 -3.10
C VAL A 703 -25.96 13.03 -4.48
N ARG A 704 -25.34 14.09 -5.00
CA ARG A 704 -25.62 14.59 -6.36
C ARG A 704 -25.10 13.66 -7.45
N GLU A 705 -23.94 13.04 -7.23
CA GLU A 705 -23.37 12.03 -8.15
C GLU A 705 -24.33 10.83 -8.25
N LEU A 706 -24.81 10.33 -7.11
CA LEU A 706 -25.78 9.23 -7.07
C LEU A 706 -27.06 9.53 -7.88
N GLU A 707 -27.57 10.76 -7.78
CA GLU A 707 -28.75 11.17 -8.55
C GLU A 707 -28.48 11.20 -10.07
N GLN A 708 -27.28 11.62 -10.48
CA GLN A 708 -26.88 11.64 -11.90
C GLN A 708 -26.79 10.22 -12.47
N GLU A 709 -26.45 9.24 -11.64
CA GLU A 709 -26.38 7.81 -12.00
C GLU A 709 -27.73 7.10 -11.88
N GLY A 710 -28.82 7.83 -11.58
CA GLY A 710 -30.17 7.27 -11.48
C GLY A 710 -30.41 6.45 -10.20
N ILE A 711 -29.57 6.60 -9.18
CA ILE A 711 -29.75 6.01 -7.86
C ILE A 711 -30.48 7.03 -6.98
N TYR A 712 -31.50 6.58 -6.25
CA TYR A 712 -32.28 7.42 -5.35
C TYR A 712 -31.79 7.27 -3.91
N PRO A 713 -30.99 8.22 -3.37
CA PRO A 713 -30.58 8.20 -1.97
C PRO A 713 -31.67 8.77 -1.07
N TYR A 714 -31.94 8.09 0.05
CA TYR A 714 -32.88 8.55 1.08
C TYR A 714 -32.31 8.33 2.49
N CYS A 715 -32.20 9.40 3.26
CA CYS A 715 -31.60 9.38 4.60
C CYS A 715 -32.64 9.28 5.71
N ILE A 716 -32.38 8.44 6.70
CA ILE A 716 -33.18 8.27 7.90
C ILE A 716 -32.27 8.63 9.06
N SER A 717 -32.53 9.80 9.65
CA SER A 717 -31.73 10.30 10.78
C SER A 717 -32.39 9.94 12.10
N LEU A 718 -31.58 9.43 13.03
CA LEU A 718 -31.97 9.12 14.41
C LEU A 718 -31.71 10.31 15.37
N ASP A 719 -31.04 11.36 14.90
CA ASP A 719 -30.74 12.56 15.68
C ASP A 719 -31.89 13.59 15.61
N PRO A 720 -32.52 13.96 16.75
CA PRO A 720 -33.60 14.94 16.79
C PRO A 720 -33.21 16.36 16.34
N GLN A 721 -31.92 16.69 16.28
CA GLN A 721 -31.41 17.99 15.82
C GLN A 721 -30.90 17.96 14.37
N ALA A 722 -31.09 16.85 13.66
CA ALA A 722 -30.49 16.59 12.37
C ALA A 722 -31.02 17.42 11.19
N ASP A 723 -32.16 18.09 11.37
CA ASP A 723 -32.83 18.88 10.33
C ASP A 723 -31.90 19.85 9.61
N SER A 724 -30.92 20.43 10.33
CA SER A 724 -30.05 21.48 9.80
C SER A 724 -28.95 20.98 8.85
N TYR A 725 -28.30 19.84 9.14
CA TYR A 725 -27.21 19.31 8.30
C TYR A 725 -27.69 18.24 7.31
N VAL A 726 -28.67 17.40 7.69
CA VAL A 726 -29.19 16.36 6.79
C VAL A 726 -29.91 17.00 5.60
N ALA A 727 -30.63 18.11 5.80
CA ALA A 727 -31.23 18.87 4.71
C ALA A 727 -30.19 19.46 3.76
N GLN A 728 -28.98 19.80 4.25
CA GLN A 728 -27.89 20.28 3.39
C GLN A 728 -27.33 19.17 2.50
N ILE A 729 -27.24 17.94 3.01
CA ILE A 729 -26.69 16.78 2.31
C ILE A 729 -27.72 16.18 1.34
N PHE A 730 -28.92 15.87 1.85
CA PHE A 730 -29.95 15.10 1.14
C PHE A 730 -31.11 15.95 0.59
N GLY A 731 -31.11 17.26 0.83
CA GLY A 731 -32.18 18.15 0.37
C GLY A 731 -33.52 17.81 1.04
N ARG A 732 -34.52 17.39 0.26
CA ARG A 732 -35.85 16.98 0.76
C ARG A 732 -35.99 15.47 0.96
N ARG A 733 -34.92 14.69 0.78
CA ARG A 733 -34.92 13.23 0.76
C ARG A 733 -34.45 12.64 2.09
N PHE A 734 -35.05 13.11 3.17
CA PHE A 734 -34.78 12.58 4.50
C PHE A 734 -36.02 12.52 5.37
N SER A 735 -35.95 11.69 6.41
CA SER A 735 -36.93 11.66 7.50
C SER A 735 -36.18 11.62 8.84
N VAL A 736 -36.60 12.44 9.79
CA VAL A 736 -36.08 12.41 11.17
C VAL A 736 -37.01 11.58 12.05
N VAL A 737 -36.43 10.70 12.86
CA VAL A 737 -37.18 9.82 13.76
C VAL A 737 -37.11 10.37 15.19
N ASP A 738 -38.05 11.25 15.55
CA ASP A 738 -38.09 11.90 16.89
C ASP A 738 -38.17 10.93 18.07
N ARG A 739 -38.75 9.75 17.86
CA ARG A 739 -38.90 8.69 18.86
C ARG A 739 -38.28 7.41 18.32
N ILE A 740 -37.04 7.15 18.73
CA ILE A 740 -36.21 6.01 18.27
C ILE A 740 -36.88 4.66 18.61
N GLU A 741 -37.69 4.60 19.67
CA GLU A 741 -38.51 3.42 20.02
C GLU A 741 -39.50 2.98 18.93
N HIS A 742 -39.93 3.91 18.06
CA HIS A 742 -40.81 3.62 16.91
C HIS A 742 -40.05 3.40 15.60
N LEU A 743 -38.72 3.32 15.65
CA LEU A 743 -37.87 3.16 14.47
C LEU A 743 -38.26 1.93 13.61
N PRO A 744 -38.55 0.74 14.17
CA PRO A 744 -38.94 -0.42 13.35
C PRO A 744 -40.23 -0.19 12.54
N GLU A 745 -41.20 0.54 13.10
CA GLU A 745 -42.46 0.86 12.44
C GLU A 745 -42.23 1.91 11.34
N LYS A 746 -41.57 3.02 11.70
CA LYS A 746 -41.30 4.14 10.78
C LYS A 746 -40.42 3.74 9.60
N LEU A 747 -39.36 2.96 9.82
CA LEU A 747 -38.47 2.50 8.75
C LEU A 747 -39.24 1.69 7.70
N SER A 748 -40.13 0.81 8.15
CA SER A 748 -40.98 -0.01 7.28
C SER A 748 -42.02 0.83 6.53
N GLU A 749 -42.62 1.83 7.19
CA GLU A 749 -43.57 2.76 6.56
C GLU A 749 -42.89 3.66 5.51
N ILE A 750 -41.69 4.17 5.79
CA ILE A 750 -40.88 4.95 4.85
C ILE A 750 -40.57 4.10 3.61
N PHE A 751 -40.13 2.85 3.80
CA PHE A 751 -39.88 1.95 2.69
C PHE A 751 -41.13 1.74 1.82
N ILE A 752 -42.29 1.53 2.43
CA ILE A 752 -43.56 1.41 1.69
C ILE A 752 -43.87 2.70 0.93
N GLY A 753 -43.72 3.88 1.57
CA GLY A 753 -43.98 5.17 0.95
C GLY A 753 -43.09 5.47 -0.26
N LEU A 754 -41.83 5.03 -0.22
CA LEU A 754 -40.86 5.21 -1.31
C LEU A 754 -41.01 4.20 -2.45
N THR A 755 -41.71 3.09 -2.22
CA THR A 755 -41.85 1.98 -3.18
C THR A 755 -43.26 1.84 -3.77
N ARG A 756 -44.19 2.71 -3.37
CA ARG A 756 -45.44 2.97 -4.08
C ARG A 756 -45.18 3.81 -5.33
#